data_AF-A0A8D8S672-F1
#
_entry.id   AF-A0A8D8S672-F1
#
_cell.length_a   1.000
_cell.length_b   1.000
_cell.length_c   1.000
_cell.angle_alpha   90.00
_cell.angle_beta   90.00
_cell.angle_gamma   90.00
#
_symmetry.space_group_name_H-M   'P 1'
#
loop_
_entity.id
_entity.type
_entity.pdbx_description
1 polymer ?
#
loop_
_entity_poly.entity_id
_entity_poly.type
_entity_poly.pdbx_seq_one_letter_code
_entity_poly.pdbx_strand_id
1 'polypeptide(L)'
;MSTATDSTMNQFIECVFGITLRQNGTGLLNVKEFCSEDTQLISLEMLEQILFERLLISENIESYLIGPAPRDNHIVETQCLTYLTECFHRISETAVQSIKVDAAAVTQVKGLIIRNICTALKQPGLYESQNLSAQMIELFKNYDYGVAQLTTLFSNLVEDFIQTEDPSEVDGLLLTAFQPLLTQVTKDFQEASLLLLPLHHFDLLVCFGSIEKLAATLISFCQVKSPPRPPAPNEINPLIGTGYLYEKTLFGAMFNISCLPKHHQLHSPITMLNEFFNKPLEYTPTTLQTIEGNIWFGLDNLLNNAHKIFHTILKTKNLSVRNQLLSWIGDCLAANVKRGKLWTTVNMDVSSQLMNISDAMAFNLTAVLLKLSKPIVSSEDKYLKIDPTYCAHDNESTSSEMGIHLRGLDKETCLLPHDPESPRLKPNAPLTFITECYWMTQRSLDLSVRVMLEKLNRTNQELARLQATYFDAMNNGGALSGSPVLQHMKETLSLQTSLYLAYRTILLHPTTLSLLSQFQLCTCVYLVQLLLNTDIGHTTGPEDGKVTSFAPLVLRTVNFPLPDRITPVLKCVPEFVIENLWSFLYLIKHHKIYHLEEVGTPLLEPTLTGILAYMGTNTRIKNPHLRAKLAECLECLLPVGSEEDLNPSHLNRNILGNTARTKLFNDHPHRAHIVRSLLD
;
A
#
# COMPACT_ATOMS: atom_id res chain seq x y z
N MET A 1 -21.87 36.19 -44.86
CA MET A 1 -20.88 35.92 -43.80
C MET A 1 -21.29 34.74 -42.91
N SER A 2 -22.57 34.55 -42.55
CA SER A 2 -23.01 33.40 -41.71
C SER A 2 -22.80 32.02 -42.36
N THR A 3 -23.01 31.87 -43.66
CA THR A 3 -22.91 30.56 -44.35
C THR A 3 -21.51 29.94 -44.36
N ALA A 4 -20.45 30.76 -44.32
CA ALA A 4 -19.06 30.27 -44.29
C ALA A 4 -18.65 29.81 -42.89
N THR A 5 -19.12 30.51 -41.85
CA THR A 5 -18.92 30.12 -40.44
C THR A 5 -19.67 28.82 -40.12
N ASP A 6 -20.90 28.67 -40.60
CA ASP A 6 -21.71 27.46 -40.37
C ASP A 6 -21.11 26.23 -41.08
N SER A 7 -20.55 26.41 -42.28
CA SER A 7 -19.85 25.35 -43.01
C SER A 7 -18.55 24.90 -42.31
N THR A 8 -17.81 25.85 -41.74
CA THR A 8 -16.57 25.57 -40.99
C THR A 8 -16.88 24.84 -39.68
N MET A 9 -17.95 25.24 -39.00
CA MET A 9 -18.44 24.55 -37.79
C MET A 9 -18.90 23.12 -38.09
N ASN A 10 -19.63 22.91 -39.18
CA ASN A 10 -20.06 21.57 -39.59
C ASN A 10 -18.85 20.68 -39.91
N GLN A 11 -17.83 21.21 -40.58
CA GLN A 11 -16.60 20.45 -40.85
C GLN A 11 -15.90 20.06 -39.54
N PHE A 12 -15.84 20.97 -38.56
CA PHE A 12 -15.30 20.66 -37.23
C PHE A 12 -16.08 19.54 -36.53
N ILE A 13 -17.41 19.59 -36.54
CA ILE A 13 -18.27 18.54 -35.98
C ILE A 13 -18.06 17.20 -36.70
N GLU A 14 -18.04 17.20 -38.04
CA GLU A 14 -17.79 16.01 -38.86
C GLU A 14 -16.43 15.37 -38.52
N CYS A 15 -15.39 16.17 -38.31
CA CYS A 15 -14.06 15.67 -37.95
C CYS A 15 -13.99 15.08 -36.53
N VAL A 16 -14.68 15.71 -35.55
CA VAL A 16 -14.66 15.25 -34.16
C VAL A 16 -15.51 14.00 -33.97
N PHE A 17 -16.73 14.02 -34.49
CA PHE A 17 -17.74 13.00 -34.20
C PHE A 17 -17.91 11.96 -35.32
N GLY A 18 -17.45 12.23 -36.54
CA GLY A 18 -17.65 11.31 -37.66
C GLY A 18 -19.11 11.21 -38.15
N ILE A 19 -19.95 12.18 -37.78
CA ILE A 19 -21.38 12.24 -38.15
C ILE A 19 -21.65 13.33 -39.18
N THR A 20 -22.64 13.13 -40.05
CA THR A 20 -23.06 14.13 -41.05
C THR A 20 -24.58 14.07 -41.28
N LEU A 21 -25.19 15.18 -41.69
CA LEU A 21 -26.57 15.22 -42.22
C LEU A 21 -26.61 15.27 -43.75
N ARG A 22 -25.44 15.33 -44.41
CA ARG A 22 -25.37 15.37 -45.87
C ARG A 22 -25.73 14.00 -46.44
N GLN A 23 -26.60 13.97 -47.45
CA GLN A 23 -26.93 12.75 -48.19
C GLN A 23 -25.80 12.29 -49.12
N ASN A 24 -24.85 13.20 -49.41
CA ASN A 24 -23.74 12.97 -50.33
C ASN A 24 -22.41 13.11 -49.56
N GLY A 25 -21.59 12.06 -49.55
CA GLY A 25 -20.32 12.03 -48.82
C GLY A 25 -19.65 10.66 -48.89
N THR A 26 -18.48 10.51 -48.26
CA THR A 26 -17.80 9.21 -48.17
C THR A 26 -17.33 8.92 -46.75
N GLY A 27 -17.83 7.83 -46.17
CA GLY A 27 -17.33 7.20 -44.96
C GLY A 27 -17.72 7.85 -43.64
N LEU A 28 -18.74 8.73 -43.60
CA LEU A 28 -19.29 9.32 -42.36
C LEU A 28 -20.66 8.69 -42.03
N LEU A 29 -21.05 8.77 -40.76
CA LEU A 29 -22.31 8.25 -40.26
C LEU A 29 -23.44 9.27 -40.42
N ASN A 30 -24.52 8.89 -41.08
CA ASN A 30 -25.69 9.74 -41.30
C ASN A 30 -26.83 9.37 -40.35
N VAL A 31 -27.18 10.30 -39.46
CA VAL A 31 -28.28 10.14 -38.50
C VAL A 31 -29.58 10.53 -39.21
N LYS A 32 -30.20 9.54 -39.86
CA LYS A 32 -31.30 9.69 -40.82
C LYS A 32 -32.52 10.37 -40.21
N GLU A 33 -32.71 10.23 -38.90
CA GLU A 33 -33.81 10.77 -38.12
C GLU A 33 -33.86 12.31 -38.14
N PHE A 34 -32.73 12.97 -38.39
CA PHE A 34 -32.62 14.44 -38.46
C PHE A 34 -32.38 14.97 -39.87
N CYS A 35 -32.35 14.09 -40.88
CA CYS A 35 -32.17 14.50 -42.28
C CYS A 35 -33.48 15.05 -42.85
N SER A 36 -33.45 16.29 -43.33
CA SER A 36 -34.53 16.88 -44.14
C SER A 36 -33.96 17.49 -45.43
N GLU A 37 -34.80 17.74 -46.44
CA GLU A 37 -34.36 18.37 -47.70
C GLU A 37 -33.75 19.76 -47.47
N ASP A 38 -34.14 20.44 -46.37
CA ASP A 38 -33.72 21.80 -46.03
C ASP A 38 -32.57 21.86 -45.00
N THR A 39 -32.19 20.73 -44.37
CA THR A 39 -31.20 20.71 -43.27
C THR A 39 -30.03 19.78 -43.58
N GLN A 40 -28.95 20.36 -44.14
CA GLN A 40 -27.74 19.61 -44.53
C GLN A 40 -26.50 19.90 -43.64
N LEU A 41 -26.62 20.81 -42.67
CA LEU A 41 -25.54 21.20 -41.75
C LEU A 41 -25.97 20.95 -40.30
N ILE A 42 -25.05 20.49 -39.47
CA ILE A 42 -25.26 20.28 -38.03
C ILE A 42 -25.00 21.60 -37.30
N SER A 43 -26.04 22.14 -36.65
CA SER A 43 -25.89 23.28 -35.73
C SER A 43 -25.55 22.80 -34.32
N LEU A 44 -24.99 23.69 -33.49
CA LEU A 44 -24.68 23.42 -32.09
C LEU A 44 -25.92 23.07 -31.26
N GLU A 45 -27.07 23.66 -31.58
CA GLU A 45 -28.34 23.40 -30.89
C GLU A 45 -28.87 22.00 -31.18
N MET A 46 -28.67 21.51 -32.42
CA MET A 46 -29.09 20.17 -32.82
C MET A 46 -28.10 19.08 -32.39
N LEU A 47 -26.83 19.44 -32.20
CA LEU A 47 -25.74 18.48 -31.94
C LEU A 47 -26.00 17.61 -30.70
N GLU A 48 -26.60 18.17 -29.64
CA GLU A 48 -26.88 17.42 -28.42
C GLU A 48 -27.83 16.24 -28.68
N GLN A 49 -28.91 16.47 -29.43
CA GLN A 49 -29.89 15.45 -29.78
C GLN A 49 -29.33 14.44 -30.79
N ILE A 50 -28.61 14.92 -31.81
CA ILE A 50 -27.97 14.05 -32.81
C ILE A 50 -26.94 13.14 -32.16
N LEU A 51 -26.13 13.67 -31.24
CA LEU A 51 -25.14 12.89 -30.50
C LEU A 51 -25.82 11.85 -29.61
N PHE A 52 -26.92 12.20 -28.94
CA PHE A 52 -27.67 11.25 -28.13
C PHE A 52 -28.21 10.08 -28.97
N GLU A 53 -28.87 10.37 -30.11
CA GLU A 53 -29.37 9.33 -31.01
C GLU A 53 -28.24 8.47 -31.57
N ARG A 54 -27.10 9.08 -31.96
CA ARG A 54 -25.89 8.34 -32.34
C ARG A 54 -25.55 7.30 -31.26
N LEU A 55 -25.43 7.73 -30.01
CA LEU A 55 -24.95 6.85 -28.93
C LEU A 55 -25.88 5.65 -28.66
N LEU A 56 -27.15 5.73 -29.07
CA LEU A 56 -28.12 4.65 -28.96
C LEU A 56 -28.07 3.65 -30.15
N ILE A 57 -27.34 3.97 -31.23
CA ILE A 57 -27.13 3.05 -32.36
C ILE A 57 -26.13 1.96 -31.95
N SER A 58 -26.66 0.86 -31.43
CA SER A 58 -25.84 -0.32 -31.04
C SER A 58 -25.78 -1.41 -32.11
N GLU A 59 -26.81 -1.53 -32.95
CA GLU A 59 -26.93 -2.57 -33.97
C GLU A 59 -26.92 -1.97 -35.38
N ASN A 60 -26.30 -2.68 -36.33
CA ASN A 60 -26.27 -2.31 -37.75
C ASN A 60 -25.78 -0.86 -38.01
N ILE A 61 -24.80 -0.38 -37.23
CA ILE A 61 -24.23 0.97 -37.37
C ILE A 61 -23.73 1.24 -38.80
N GLU A 62 -23.24 0.21 -39.49
CA GLU A 62 -22.80 0.28 -40.88
C GLU A 62 -23.92 0.69 -41.85
N SER A 63 -25.19 0.40 -41.53
CA SER A 63 -26.34 0.79 -42.37
C SER A 63 -26.63 2.29 -42.38
N TYR A 64 -26.01 3.02 -41.44
CA TYR A 64 -26.07 4.48 -41.36
C TYR A 64 -24.91 5.16 -42.09
N LEU A 65 -23.93 4.41 -42.61
CA LEU A 65 -22.81 4.99 -43.36
C LEU A 65 -23.23 5.46 -44.75
N ILE A 66 -22.66 6.59 -45.18
CA ILE A 66 -22.80 7.09 -46.55
C ILE A 66 -21.50 6.89 -47.31
N GLY A 67 -21.57 6.18 -48.43
CA GLY A 67 -20.43 5.92 -49.31
C GLY A 67 -19.67 4.63 -48.95
N PRO A 68 -18.40 4.47 -49.40
CA PRO A 68 -17.62 3.27 -49.12
C PRO A 68 -17.28 3.13 -47.62
N ALA A 69 -16.71 1.99 -47.24
CA ALA A 69 -16.29 1.66 -45.87
C ALA A 69 -15.61 2.86 -45.16
N PRO A 70 -15.85 3.04 -43.85
CA PRO A 70 -15.36 4.20 -43.13
C PRO A 70 -13.83 4.18 -43.15
N ARG A 71 -13.22 5.36 -43.28
CA ARG A 71 -11.75 5.48 -43.26
C ARG A 71 -11.16 5.28 -41.87
N ASP A 72 -12.02 5.26 -40.87
CA ASP A 72 -11.67 5.37 -39.46
C ASP A 72 -12.67 4.56 -38.63
N ASN A 73 -12.15 3.67 -37.78
CA ASN A 73 -12.96 2.78 -36.94
C ASN A 73 -13.79 3.55 -35.91
N HIS A 74 -13.38 4.76 -35.52
CA HIS A 74 -14.13 5.63 -34.61
C HIS A 74 -15.57 5.89 -35.07
N ILE A 75 -15.78 5.98 -36.38
CA ILE A 75 -17.08 6.31 -36.97
C ILE A 75 -18.11 5.22 -36.68
N VAL A 76 -17.67 3.98 -36.59
CA VAL A 76 -18.51 2.79 -36.33
C VAL A 76 -18.36 2.25 -34.91
N GLU A 77 -17.72 2.98 -34.00
CA GLU A 77 -17.51 2.54 -32.61
C GLU A 77 -18.83 2.48 -31.82
N THR A 78 -19.34 1.30 -31.49
CA THR A 78 -20.63 1.18 -30.82
C THR A 78 -20.55 1.41 -29.30
N GLN A 79 -19.36 1.38 -28.71
CA GLN A 79 -19.15 1.62 -27.29
C GLN A 79 -19.20 3.10 -26.96
N CYS A 80 -20.19 3.49 -26.17
CA CYS A 80 -20.50 4.88 -25.82
C CYS A 80 -19.29 5.61 -25.24
N LEU A 81 -18.63 5.06 -24.21
CA LEU A 81 -17.53 5.74 -23.53
C LEU A 81 -16.25 5.76 -24.36
N THR A 82 -16.00 4.70 -25.14
CA THR A 82 -14.87 4.63 -26.07
C THR A 82 -15.00 5.71 -27.14
N TYR A 83 -16.15 5.79 -27.79
CA TYR A 83 -16.45 6.80 -28.80
C TYR A 83 -16.38 8.23 -28.24
N LEU A 84 -16.98 8.50 -27.09
CA LEU A 84 -16.97 9.85 -26.51
C LEU A 84 -15.57 10.28 -26.03
N THR A 85 -14.78 9.34 -25.50
CA THR A 85 -13.39 9.61 -25.11
C THR A 85 -12.51 9.92 -26.32
N GLU A 86 -12.70 9.18 -27.41
CA GLU A 86 -12.02 9.44 -28.67
C GLU A 86 -12.43 10.81 -29.27
N CYS A 87 -13.72 11.16 -29.23
CA CYS A 87 -14.18 12.51 -29.61
C CYS A 87 -13.49 13.60 -28.77
N PHE A 88 -13.38 13.38 -27.46
CA PHE A 88 -12.70 14.32 -26.55
C PHE A 88 -11.23 14.52 -26.92
N HIS A 89 -10.55 13.42 -27.30
CA HIS A 89 -9.16 13.47 -27.73
C HIS A 89 -8.99 14.20 -29.06
N ARG A 90 -9.86 13.91 -30.04
CA ARG A 90 -9.83 14.49 -31.39
C ARG A 90 -9.88 16.01 -31.41
N ILE A 91 -10.57 16.63 -30.45
CA ILE A 91 -10.58 18.10 -30.32
C ILE A 91 -9.15 18.66 -30.21
N SER A 92 -8.21 17.89 -29.64
CA SER A 92 -6.82 18.27 -29.44
C SER A 92 -5.90 17.89 -30.60
N GLU A 93 -6.39 17.20 -31.64
CA GLU A 93 -5.58 16.81 -32.80
C GLU A 93 -5.26 18.01 -33.68
N THR A 94 -4.05 18.02 -34.25
CA THR A 94 -3.60 19.09 -35.15
C THR A 94 -4.51 19.29 -36.37
N ALA A 95 -5.10 18.22 -36.90
CA ALA A 95 -6.01 18.31 -38.04
C ALA A 95 -7.29 19.08 -37.66
N VAL A 96 -7.84 18.79 -36.49
CA VAL A 96 -9.05 19.44 -35.97
C VAL A 96 -8.75 20.87 -35.50
N GLN A 97 -7.64 21.10 -34.81
CA GLN A 97 -7.20 22.43 -34.38
C GLN A 97 -6.89 23.38 -35.54
N SER A 98 -6.59 22.85 -36.73
CA SER A 98 -6.37 23.68 -37.93
C SER A 98 -7.66 24.31 -38.48
N ILE A 99 -8.83 23.81 -38.06
CA ILE A 99 -10.14 24.31 -38.47
C ILE A 99 -10.46 25.59 -37.69
N LYS A 100 -10.75 26.68 -38.39
CA LYS A 100 -10.94 28.01 -37.81
C LYS A 100 -12.32 28.16 -37.16
N VAL A 101 -12.49 27.56 -35.99
CA VAL A 101 -13.71 27.66 -35.16
C VAL A 101 -13.45 28.57 -33.95
N ASP A 102 -14.48 29.27 -33.48
CA ASP A 102 -14.41 30.07 -32.26
C ASP A 102 -14.13 29.20 -31.03
N ALA A 103 -13.31 29.71 -30.11
CA ALA A 103 -12.95 29.01 -28.88
C ALA A 103 -14.19 28.70 -28.02
N ALA A 104 -15.19 29.58 -27.99
CA ALA A 104 -16.43 29.34 -27.26
C ALA A 104 -17.20 28.13 -27.80
N ALA A 105 -17.25 27.97 -29.13
CA ALA A 105 -17.90 26.83 -29.76
C ALA A 105 -17.13 25.51 -29.49
N VAL A 106 -15.79 25.55 -29.49
CA VAL A 106 -14.97 24.39 -29.09
C VAL A 106 -15.25 23.99 -27.63
N THR A 107 -15.34 24.97 -26.72
CA THR A 107 -15.70 24.72 -25.32
C THR A 107 -17.11 24.13 -25.20
N GLN A 108 -18.08 24.60 -25.99
CA GLN A 108 -19.43 24.07 -25.99
C GLN A 108 -19.48 22.61 -26.47
N VAL A 109 -18.75 22.28 -27.55
CA VAL A 109 -18.64 20.89 -28.06
C VAL A 109 -17.98 19.98 -27.02
N LYS A 110 -16.90 20.44 -26.38
CA LYS A 110 -16.26 19.71 -25.28
C LYS A 110 -17.26 19.47 -24.14
N GLY A 111 -18.04 20.49 -23.77
CA GLY A 111 -19.08 20.37 -22.74
C GLY A 111 -20.18 19.37 -23.10
N LEU A 112 -20.56 19.27 -24.38
CA LEU A 112 -21.54 18.27 -24.85
C LEU A 112 -21.01 16.83 -24.70
N ILE A 113 -19.73 16.59 -25.01
CA ILE A 113 -19.10 15.28 -24.84
C ILE A 113 -19.10 14.90 -23.35
N ILE A 114 -18.63 15.80 -22.50
CA ILE A 114 -18.57 15.59 -21.04
C ILE A 114 -19.95 15.29 -20.47
N ARG A 115 -20.96 16.09 -20.84
CA ARG A 115 -22.33 15.92 -20.35
C ARG A 115 -22.95 14.60 -20.80
N ASN A 116 -22.69 14.13 -22.02
CA ASN A 116 -23.15 12.80 -22.46
C ASN A 116 -22.47 11.66 -21.70
N ILE A 117 -21.16 11.77 -21.39
CA ILE A 117 -20.48 10.80 -20.53
C ILE A 117 -21.10 10.81 -19.13
N CYS A 118 -21.35 11.99 -18.56
CA CYS A 118 -22.02 12.14 -17.27
C CYS A 118 -23.44 11.54 -17.28
N THR A 119 -24.22 11.73 -18.35
CA THR A 119 -25.53 11.10 -18.50
C THR A 119 -25.42 9.57 -18.50
N ALA A 120 -24.47 8.99 -19.24
CA ALA A 120 -24.23 7.55 -19.22
C ALA A 120 -23.87 7.02 -17.82
N LEU A 121 -23.11 7.81 -17.05
CA LEU A 121 -22.72 7.48 -15.68
C LEU A 121 -23.86 7.62 -14.66
N LYS A 122 -24.68 8.67 -14.78
CA LYS A 122 -25.81 8.94 -13.88
C LYS A 122 -27.01 8.05 -14.18
N GLN A 123 -27.20 7.69 -15.44
CA GLN A 123 -28.36 6.94 -15.94
C GLN A 123 -27.91 5.73 -16.78
N PRO A 124 -27.23 4.74 -16.18
CA PRO A 124 -26.72 3.57 -16.92
C PRO A 124 -27.84 2.74 -17.57
N GLY A 125 -29.08 2.85 -17.10
CA GLY A 125 -30.25 2.19 -17.71
C GLY A 125 -30.59 2.67 -19.13
N LEU A 126 -30.03 3.78 -19.60
CA LEU A 126 -30.14 4.18 -21.02
C LEU A 126 -29.25 3.33 -21.94
N TYR A 127 -28.26 2.64 -21.36
CA TYR A 127 -27.22 1.90 -22.08
C TYR A 127 -27.15 0.44 -21.63
N GLU A 128 -28.30 -0.19 -21.33
CA GLU A 128 -28.39 -1.55 -20.76
C GLU A 128 -27.67 -2.64 -21.58
N SER A 129 -27.54 -2.45 -22.90
CA SER A 129 -26.80 -3.36 -23.79
C SER A 129 -25.27 -3.25 -23.66
N GLN A 130 -24.77 -2.23 -22.96
CA GLN A 130 -23.35 -1.91 -22.85
C GLN A 130 -22.81 -2.15 -21.44
N ASN A 131 -21.52 -2.53 -21.35
CA ASN A 131 -20.80 -2.59 -20.08
C ASN A 131 -19.90 -1.37 -19.91
N LEU A 132 -20.45 -0.30 -19.33
CA LEU A 132 -19.74 0.97 -19.14
C LEU A 132 -18.47 0.82 -18.29
N SER A 133 -18.49 -0.05 -17.27
CA SER A 133 -17.32 -0.30 -16.42
C SER A 133 -16.19 -0.97 -17.20
N ALA A 134 -16.51 -1.95 -18.04
CA ALA A 134 -15.51 -2.60 -18.90
C ALA A 134 -14.93 -1.63 -19.94
N GLN A 135 -15.77 -0.77 -20.53
CA GLN A 135 -15.29 0.27 -21.45
C GLN A 135 -14.29 1.20 -20.77
N MET A 136 -14.59 1.70 -19.56
CA MET A 136 -13.65 2.53 -18.80
C MET A 136 -12.33 1.82 -18.50
N ILE A 137 -12.38 0.53 -18.15
CA ILE A 137 -11.15 -0.26 -17.92
C ILE A 137 -10.34 -0.36 -19.22
N GLU A 138 -11.01 -0.57 -20.35
CA GLU A 138 -10.37 -0.70 -21.67
C GLU A 138 -9.65 0.58 -22.09
N LEU A 139 -10.19 1.76 -21.74
CA LEU A 139 -9.50 3.05 -21.96
C LEU A 139 -8.11 3.12 -21.33
N PHE A 140 -7.89 2.44 -20.19
CA PHE A 140 -6.60 2.39 -19.52
C PHE A 140 -5.71 1.22 -19.99
N LYS A 141 -6.26 0.23 -20.70
CA LYS A 141 -5.47 -0.82 -21.35
C LYS A 141 -4.90 -0.36 -22.69
N ASN A 142 -5.69 0.43 -23.42
CA ASN A 142 -5.28 1.01 -24.69
C ASN A 142 -4.40 2.23 -24.39
N TYR A 143 -3.08 2.04 -24.45
CA TYR A 143 -2.07 3.08 -24.22
C TYR A 143 -2.06 4.20 -25.29
N ASP A 144 -3.00 4.16 -26.23
CA ASP A 144 -3.23 5.22 -27.21
C ASP A 144 -3.54 6.55 -26.52
N TYR A 145 -4.21 6.49 -25.36
CA TYR A 145 -4.46 7.66 -24.52
C TYR A 145 -3.45 7.76 -23.39
N GLY A 146 -2.75 8.89 -23.31
CA GLY A 146 -1.87 9.18 -22.18
C GLY A 146 -2.66 9.35 -20.88
N VAL A 147 -2.16 8.83 -19.76
CA VAL A 147 -2.79 8.96 -18.41
C VAL A 147 -3.14 10.42 -18.07
N ALA A 148 -2.33 11.38 -18.51
CA ALA A 148 -2.60 12.81 -18.30
C ALA A 148 -3.87 13.32 -19.01
N GLN A 149 -4.17 12.80 -20.20
CA GLN A 149 -5.37 13.15 -20.95
C GLN A 149 -6.62 12.52 -20.33
N LEU A 150 -6.54 11.25 -19.92
CA LEU A 150 -7.60 10.60 -19.16
C LEU A 150 -7.83 11.32 -17.83
N THR A 151 -6.79 11.75 -17.13
CA THR A 151 -6.92 12.56 -15.91
C THR A 151 -7.63 13.89 -16.19
N THR A 152 -7.33 14.52 -17.32
CA THR A 152 -8.03 15.75 -17.75
C THR A 152 -9.50 15.48 -18.04
N LEU A 153 -9.83 14.40 -18.75
CA LEU A 153 -11.20 13.98 -19.01
C LEU A 153 -11.97 13.78 -17.70
N PHE A 154 -11.45 12.96 -16.80
CA PHE A 154 -12.08 12.66 -15.51
C PHE A 154 -12.23 13.89 -14.61
N SER A 155 -11.28 14.85 -14.67
CA SER A 155 -11.42 16.13 -13.99
C SER A 155 -12.63 16.93 -14.52
N ASN A 156 -12.80 17.00 -15.84
CA ASN A 156 -13.95 17.68 -16.44
C ASN A 156 -15.28 16.96 -16.11
N LEU A 157 -15.28 15.62 -16.01
CA LEU A 157 -16.46 14.88 -15.56
C LEU A 157 -16.86 15.30 -14.13
N VAL A 158 -15.90 15.36 -13.22
CA VAL A 158 -16.15 15.80 -11.83
C VAL A 158 -16.64 17.25 -11.79
N GLU A 159 -16.04 18.14 -12.58
CA GLU A 159 -16.47 19.54 -12.68
C GLU A 159 -17.93 19.64 -13.16
N ASP A 160 -18.35 18.82 -14.12
CA ASP A 160 -19.74 18.77 -14.58
C ASP A 160 -20.68 18.27 -13.48
N PHE A 161 -20.32 17.24 -12.72
CA PHE A 161 -21.09 16.81 -11.54
C PHE A 161 -21.25 17.94 -10.51
N ILE A 162 -20.18 18.70 -10.24
CA ILE A 162 -20.22 19.83 -9.28
C ILE A 162 -21.12 20.97 -9.79
N GLN A 163 -21.13 21.22 -11.10
CA GLN A 163 -21.88 22.32 -11.70
C GLN A 163 -23.36 21.99 -11.90
N THR A 164 -23.70 20.73 -12.14
CA THR A 164 -25.05 20.30 -12.53
C THR A 164 -25.90 19.79 -11.37
N GLU A 165 -25.29 19.32 -10.29
CA GLU A 165 -25.98 18.67 -9.16
C GLU A 165 -25.94 19.51 -7.88
N ASP A 166 -26.80 19.18 -6.92
CA ASP A 166 -26.75 19.78 -5.58
C ASP A 166 -25.40 19.45 -4.91
N PRO A 167 -24.64 20.45 -4.42
CA PRO A 167 -23.36 20.24 -3.74
C PRO A 167 -23.38 19.19 -2.62
N SER A 168 -24.53 19.01 -1.95
CA SER A 168 -24.71 18.03 -0.88
C SER A 168 -24.87 16.59 -1.39
N GLU A 169 -25.25 16.40 -2.66
CA GLU A 169 -25.49 15.09 -3.27
C GLU A 169 -24.32 14.61 -4.14
N VAL A 170 -23.46 15.52 -4.61
CA VAL A 170 -22.33 15.23 -5.52
C VAL A 170 -21.49 14.03 -5.07
N ASP A 171 -21.11 13.97 -3.79
CA ASP A 171 -20.23 12.90 -3.28
C ASP A 171 -20.92 11.53 -3.33
N GLY A 172 -22.23 11.49 -3.05
CA GLY A 172 -23.05 10.28 -3.14
C GLY A 172 -23.30 9.84 -4.59
N LEU A 173 -23.53 10.80 -5.49
CA LEU A 173 -23.71 10.55 -6.92
C LEU A 173 -22.43 10.03 -7.58
N LEU A 174 -21.28 10.63 -7.29
CA LEU A 174 -19.98 10.15 -7.77
C LEU A 174 -19.67 8.73 -7.27
N LEU A 175 -19.94 8.46 -5.99
CA LEU A 175 -19.78 7.11 -5.46
C LEU A 175 -20.68 6.11 -6.18
N THR A 176 -21.94 6.44 -6.41
CA THR A 176 -22.90 5.58 -7.11
C THR A 176 -22.47 5.35 -8.56
N ALA A 177 -22.05 6.40 -9.27
CA ALA A 177 -21.61 6.34 -10.67
C ALA A 177 -20.38 5.45 -10.88
N PHE A 178 -19.38 5.54 -9.99
CA PHE A 178 -18.12 4.79 -10.13
C PHE A 178 -18.07 3.48 -9.34
N GLN A 179 -19.06 3.19 -8.48
CA GLN A 179 -19.11 1.95 -7.71
C GLN A 179 -19.02 0.68 -8.57
N PRO A 180 -19.72 0.54 -9.71
CA PRO A 180 -19.61 -0.63 -10.57
C PRO A 180 -18.18 -0.86 -11.09
N LEU A 181 -17.51 0.21 -11.52
CA LEU A 181 -16.11 0.20 -11.97
C LEU A 181 -15.17 -0.26 -10.86
N LEU A 182 -15.23 0.39 -9.69
CA LEU A 182 -14.37 0.06 -8.56
C LEU A 182 -14.63 -1.36 -8.03
N THR A 183 -15.86 -1.85 -8.14
CA THR A 183 -16.23 -3.23 -7.81
C THR A 183 -15.57 -4.22 -8.78
N GLN A 184 -15.56 -3.94 -10.08
CA GLN A 184 -14.89 -4.79 -11.06
C GLN A 184 -13.37 -4.82 -10.82
N VAL A 185 -12.75 -3.65 -10.62
CA VAL A 185 -11.31 -3.53 -10.28
C VAL A 185 -10.98 -4.32 -9.01
N THR A 186 -11.86 -4.31 -8.01
CA THR A 186 -11.68 -5.09 -6.77
C THR A 186 -11.66 -6.59 -7.06
N LYS A 187 -12.56 -7.10 -7.91
CA LYS A 187 -12.58 -8.52 -8.30
C LYS A 187 -11.32 -8.90 -9.07
N ASP A 188 -10.90 -8.07 -10.01
CA ASP A 188 -9.71 -8.31 -10.83
C ASP A 188 -8.45 -8.39 -9.95
N PHE A 189 -8.31 -7.55 -8.92
CA PHE A 189 -7.24 -7.70 -7.93
C PHE A 189 -7.35 -8.94 -7.05
N GLN A 190 -8.57 -9.39 -6.70
CA GLN A 190 -8.76 -10.62 -5.91
C GLN A 190 -8.28 -11.86 -6.65
N GLU A 191 -8.38 -11.86 -7.99
CA GLU A 191 -7.96 -12.95 -8.88
C GLU A 191 -6.50 -12.81 -9.34
N ALA A 192 -5.90 -11.63 -9.20
CA ALA A 192 -4.53 -11.36 -9.62
C ALA A 192 -3.45 -12.17 -8.86
N SER A 193 -2.31 -12.31 -9.53
CA SER A 193 -1.06 -12.92 -9.03
C SER A 193 0.12 -11.98 -9.26
N LEU A 194 1.21 -12.16 -8.51
CA LEU A 194 2.46 -11.43 -8.73
C LEU A 194 3.05 -11.66 -10.12
N LEU A 195 2.72 -12.79 -10.77
CA LEU A 195 3.16 -13.10 -12.13
C LEU A 195 2.38 -12.34 -13.21
N LEU A 196 1.12 -11.98 -12.92
CA LEU A 196 0.18 -11.36 -13.85
C LEU A 196 -0.58 -10.24 -13.12
N LEU A 197 0.09 -9.10 -12.96
CA LEU A 197 -0.50 -7.92 -12.33
C LEU A 197 -1.31 -7.10 -13.35
N PRO A 198 -2.54 -6.67 -13.02
CA PRO A 198 -3.32 -5.80 -13.88
C PRO A 198 -2.84 -4.34 -13.78
N LEU A 199 -1.73 -4.02 -14.45
CA LEU A 199 -1.05 -2.72 -14.34
C LEU A 199 -1.96 -1.51 -14.66
N HIS A 200 -2.84 -1.65 -15.65
CA HIS A 200 -3.80 -0.62 -16.05
C HIS A 200 -4.76 -0.19 -14.93
N HIS A 201 -5.11 -1.08 -13.99
CA HIS A 201 -5.90 -0.70 -12.83
C HIS A 201 -5.14 0.25 -11.90
N PHE A 202 -3.82 0.10 -11.78
CA PHE A 202 -3.05 1.04 -10.97
C PHE A 202 -3.02 2.44 -11.59
N ASP A 203 -2.92 2.54 -12.92
CA ASP A 203 -2.98 3.84 -13.61
C ASP A 203 -4.36 4.50 -13.45
N LEU A 204 -5.44 3.72 -13.50
CA LEU A 204 -6.79 4.18 -13.19
C LEU A 204 -6.89 4.71 -11.76
N LEU A 205 -6.37 3.98 -10.77
CA LEU A 205 -6.40 4.42 -9.37
C LEU A 205 -5.50 5.63 -9.10
N VAL A 206 -4.39 5.78 -9.83
CA VAL A 206 -3.57 6.99 -9.79
C VAL A 206 -4.33 8.19 -10.39
N CYS A 207 -5.07 8.00 -11.48
CA CYS A 207 -5.95 9.02 -12.04
C CYS A 207 -6.98 9.47 -11.00
N PHE A 208 -7.69 8.52 -10.36
CA PHE A 208 -8.63 8.81 -9.26
C PHE A 208 -7.95 9.56 -8.12
N GLY A 209 -6.78 9.09 -7.67
CA GLY A 209 -6.02 9.71 -6.59
C GLY A 209 -5.53 11.13 -6.88
N SER A 210 -5.45 11.50 -8.17
CA SER A 210 -5.00 12.83 -8.61
C SER A 210 -6.11 13.88 -8.63
N ILE A 211 -7.38 13.46 -8.51
CA ILE A 211 -8.56 14.33 -8.57
C ILE A 211 -9.25 14.29 -7.21
N GLU A 212 -9.34 15.42 -6.50
CA GLU A 212 -9.69 15.42 -5.06
C GLU A 212 -11.01 14.71 -4.73
N LYS A 213 -12.06 14.94 -5.51
CA LYS A 213 -13.37 14.31 -5.31
C LYS A 213 -13.35 12.82 -5.62
N LEU A 214 -12.64 12.38 -6.67
CA LEU A 214 -12.50 10.95 -6.98
C LEU A 214 -11.59 10.23 -5.98
N ALA A 215 -10.58 10.91 -5.44
CA ALA A 215 -9.76 10.38 -4.35
C ALA A 215 -10.63 10.15 -3.10
N ALA A 216 -11.51 11.10 -2.75
CA ALA A 216 -12.48 10.93 -1.67
C ALA A 216 -13.48 9.79 -1.96
N THR A 217 -13.98 9.67 -3.19
CA THR A 217 -14.84 8.57 -3.64
C THR A 217 -14.14 7.21 -3.50
N LEU A 218 -12.88 7.11 -3.95
CA LEU A 218 -12.07 5.89 -3.84
C LEU A 218 -11.86 5.48 -2.39
N ILE A 219 -11.49 6.43 -1.51
CA ILE A 219 -11.32 6.14 -0.08
C ILE A 219 -12.64 5.71 0.55
N SER A 220 -13.73 6.42 0.24
CA SER A 220 -15.08 6.10 0.73
C SER A 220 -15.55 4.72 0.29
N PHE A 221 -15.26 4.32 -0.94
CA PHE A 221 -15.50 2.96 -1.43
C PHE A 221 -14.70 1.89 -0.66
N CYS A 222 -13.50 2.25 -0.18
CA CYS A 222 -12.65 1.37 0.62
C CYS A 222 -12.97 1.39 2.12
N GLN A 223 -13.90 2.21 2.60
CA GLN A 223 -14.23 2.28 4.03
C GLN A 223 -14.94 1.01 4.49
N VAL A 224 -14.46 0.43 5.60
CA VAL A 224 -15.16 -0.65 6.29
C VAL A 224 -16.26 -0.03 7.14
N LYS A 225 -17.51 -0.19 6.70
CA LYS A 225 -18.67 0.19 7.51
C LYS A 225 -18.70 -0.73 8.75
N SER A 226 -18.56 -0.15 9.93
CA SER A 226 -18.77 -0.90 11.19
C SER A 226 -20.18 -1.49 11.19
N PRO A 227 -20.39 -2.72 11.68
CA PRO A 227 -21.75 -3.20 11.89
C PRO A 227 -22.48 -2.23 12.83
N PRO A 228 -23.73 -1.84 12.53
CA PRO A 228 -24.46 -0.76 13.22
C PRO A 228 -24.78 -1.06 14.70
N ARG A 229 -24.40 -2.23 15.22
CA ARG A 229 -24.67 -2.65 16.60
C ARG A 229 -23.46 -3.39 17.19
N PRO A 230 -22.99 -3.01 18.39
CA PRO A 230 -22.11 -3.89 19.15
C PRO A 230 -22.87 -5.20 19.44
N PRO A 231 -22.28 -6.38 19.18
CA PRO A 231 -22.96 -7.64 19.40
C PRO A 231 -23.49 -7.70 20.83
N ALA A 232 -24.76 -8.08 20.99
CA ALA A 232 -25.32 -8.28 22.32
C ALA A 232 -24.47 -9.34 23.06
N PRO A 233 -24.35 -9.28 24.40
CA PRO A 233 -23.51 -10.22 25.17
C PRO A 233 -23.85 -11.71 24.96
N ASN A 234 -25.01 -12.00 24.37
CA ASN A 234 -25.49 -13.36 24.05
C ASN A 234 -25.62 -13.64 22.54
N GLU A 235 -25.25 -12.71 21.67
CA GLU A 235 -25.16 -12.95 20.23
C GLU A 235 -23.82 -13.62 19.94
N ILE A 236 -23.86 -14.92 19.64
CA ILE A 236 -22.75 -15.61 18.98
C ILE A 236 -22.67 -15.04 17.56
N ASN A 237 -22.06 -13.86 17.41
CA ASN A 237 -21.80 -13.32 16.09
C ASN A 237 -20.71 -14.21 15.45
N PRO A 238 -20.98 -14.84 14.30
CA PRO A 238 -20.15 -15.90 13.79
C PRO A 238 -18.82 -15.33 13.27
N LEU A 239 -17.72 -15.77 13.89
CA LEU A 239 -16.46 -16.17 13.24
C LEU A 239 -15.62 -15.14 12.44
N ILE A 240 -16.10 -13.92 12.15
CA ILE A 240 -15.39 -12.94 11.31
C ILE A 240 -15.13 -11.64 12.08
N GLY A 241 -13.86 -11.27 12.24
CA GLY A 241 -13.45 -10.03 12.89
C GLY A 241 -13.48 -8.83 11.96
N THR A 242 -13.64 -7.63 12.53
CA THR A 242 -13.65 -6.36 11.77
C THR A 242 -12.37 -6.14 10.96
N GLY A 243 -11.23 -6.69 11.41
CA GLY A 243 -9.98 -6.66 10.66
C GLY A 243 -10.06 -7.36 9.30
N TYR A 244 -10.70 -8.53 9.22
CA TYR A 244 -10.86 -9.28 7.97
C TYR A 244 -11.65 -8.51 6.90
N LEU A 245 -12.58 -7.65 7.30
CA LEU A 245 -13.35 -6.84 6.35
C LEU A 245 -12.46 -5.89 5.54
N TYR A 246 -11.33 -5.44 6.09
CA TYR A 246 -10.37 -4.62 5.35
C TYR A 246 -9.79 -5.38 4.15
N GLU A 247 -9.59 -6.69 4.25
CA GLU A 247 -9.10 -7.53 3.14
C GLU A 247 -10.08 -7.61 1.96
N LYS A 248 -11.37 -7.33 2.20
CA LYS A 248 -12.42 -7.32 1.17
C LYS A 248 -12.58 -6.00 0.45
N THR A 249 -11.99 -4.93 0.98
CA THR A 249 -11.97 -3.61 0.33
C THR A 249 -11.08 -3.64 -0.92
N LEU A 250 -11.20 -2.65 -1.80
CA LEU A 250 -10.34 -2.54 -2.98
C LEU A 250 -8.85 -2.45 -2.60
N PHE A 251 -8.50 -1.59 -1.65
CA PHE A 251 -7.13 -1.51 -1.13
C PHE A 251 -6.69 -2.83 -0.49
N GLY A 252 -7.57 -3.50 0.25
CA GLY A 252 -7.30 -4.82 0.81
C GLY A 252 -7.00 -5.87 -0.26
N ALA A 253 -7.84 -5.96 -1.30
CA ALA A 253 -7.65 -6.86 -2.43
C ALA A 253 -6.31 -6.63 -3.13
N MET A 254 -5.96 -5.36 -3.40
CA MET A 254 -4.67 -4.98 -3.96
C MET A 254 -3.50 -5.42 -3.07
N PHE A 255 -3.57 -5.15 -1.76
CA PHE A 255 -2.50 -5.53 -0.83
C PHE A 255 -2.43 -7.03 -0.54
N ASN A 256 -3.47 -7.81 -0.86
CA ASN A 256 -3.50 -9.26 -0.62
C ASN A 256 -2.78 -10.08 -1.70
N ILE A 257 -2.28 -9.44 -2.77
CA ILE A 257 -1.55 -10.13 -3.85
C ILE A 257 -0.15 -10.50 -3.36
N SER A 258 0.16 -11.81 -3.31
CA SER A 258 1.41 -12.35 -2.78
C SER A 258 1.61 -13.81 -3.19
N CYS A 259 2.79 -14.36 -2.90
CA CYS A 259 3.06 -15.81 -2.90
C CYS A 259 2.72 -16.50 -1.56
N LEU A 260 2.04 -15.80 -0.64
CA LEU A 260 1.55 -16.35 0.63
C LEU A 260 0.10 -16.85 0.51
N PRO A 261 -0.31 -17.90 1.25
CA PRO A 261 -1.68 -18.42 1.21
C PRO A 261 -2.73 -17.37 1.59
N LYS A 262 -3.78 -17.26 0.76
CA LYS A 262 -4.96 -16.42 1.06
C LYS A 262 -5.84 -17.11 2.12
N HIS A 263 -6.63 -16.34 2.86
CA HIS A 263 -7.48 -16.90 3.93
C HIS A 263 -8.42 -18.02 3.48
N HIS A 264 -9.04 -17.88 2.32
CA HIS A 264 -9.93 -18.90 1.75
C HIS A 264 -9.19 -20.14 1.22
N GLN A 265 -7.86 -20.09 1.16
CA GLN A 265 -6.99 -21.16 0.65
C GLN A 265 -6.21 -21.85 1.77
N LEU A 266 -6.39 -21.46 3.03
CA LEU A 266 -5.67 -22.05 4.18
C LEU A 266 -5.90 -23.57 4.32
N HIS A 267 -7.05 -24.06 3.85
CA HIS A 267 -7.41 -25.49 3.86
C HIS A 267 -6.87 -26.29 2.68
N SER A 268 -6.45 -25.62 1.60
CA SER A 268 -5.84 -26.26 0.44
C SER A 268 -4.88 -25.26 -0.23
N PRO A 269 -3.75 -24.93 0.42
CA PRO A 269 -2.82 -23.91 -0.08
C PRO A 269 -2.01 -24.41 -1.28
N ILE A 270 -2.22 -25.67 -1.68
CA ILE A 270 -1.50 -26.40 -2.71
C ILE A 270 -1.52 -25.64 -4.04
N THR A 271 -2.66 -25.11 -4.49
CA THR A 271 -2.74 -24.46 -5.81
C THR A 271 -1.86 -23.22 -5.91
N MET A 272 -1.91 -22.32 -4.92
CA MET A 272 -1.09 -21.10 -4.91
C MET A 272 0.37 -21.42 -4.60
N LEU A 273 0.64 -22.28 -3.61
CA LEU A 273 2.01 -22.69 -3.33
C LEU A 273 2.63 -23.42 -4.52
N ASN A 274 1.85 -24.11 -5.35
CA ASN A 274 2.33 -24.70 -6.59
C ASN A 274 2.55 -23.67 -7.71
N GLU A 275 1.88 -22.52 -7.68
CA GLU A 275 2.13 -21.44 -8.64
C GLU A 275 3.57 -20.92 -8.53
N PHE A 276 4.11 -20.85 -7.29
CA PHE A 276 5.44 -20.31 -7.02
C PHE A 276 6.49 -21.37 -6.62
N PHE A 277 6.10 -22.36 -5.81
CA PHE A 277 6.96 -23.35 -5.16
C PHE A 277 6.41 -24.78 -5.31
N ASN A 278 6.18 -25.25 -6.54
CA ASN A 278 5.60 -26.58 -6.85
C ASN A 278 6.42 -27.82 -6.44
N LYS A 279 7.75 -27.72 -6.42
CA LYS A 279 8.66 -28.86 -6.21
C LYS A 279 9.84 -28.46 -5.33
N PRO A 280 9.56 -28.00 -4.10
CA PRO A 280 10.58 -27.38 -3.24
C PRO A 280 11.71 -28.32 -2.86
N LEU A 281 11.46 -29.64 -2.84
CA LEU A 281 12.45 -30.66 -2.51
C LEU A 281 13.45 -30.93 -3.67
N GLU A 282 13.15 -30.48 -4.90
CA GLU A 282 13.99 -30.66 -6.09
C GLU A 282 14.81 -29.40 -6.43
N TYR A 283 14.62 -28.30 -5.71
CA TYR A 283 15.26 -27.02 -6.05
C TYR A 283 16.75 -27.02 -5.76
N THR A 284 17.53 -26.68 -6.78
CA THR A 284 18.92 -26.25 -6.62
C THR A 284 18.95 -24.81 -6.11
N PRO A 285 20.08 -24.36 -5.50
CA PRO A 285 20.23 -22.96 -5.08
C PRO A 285 19.98 -21.94 -6.21
N THR A 286 20.38 -22.26 -7.44
CA THR A 286 20.20 -21.40 -8.61
C THR A 286 18.73 -21.30 -9.06
N THR A 287 18.01 -22.41 -9.06
CA THR A 287 16.58 -22.44 -9.37
C THR A 287 15.79 -21.65 -8.33
N LEU A 288 16.09 -21.85 -7.05
CA LEU A 288 15.43 -21.11 -5.96
C LEU A 288 15.67 -19.60 -6.10
N GLN A 289 16.92 -19.17 -6.35
CA GLN A 289 17.23 -17.75 -6.55
C GLN A 289 16.46 -17.14 -7.73
N THR A 290 16.23 -17.91 -8.80
CA THR A 290 15.45 -17.45 -9.95
C THR A 290 13.97 -17.27 -9.59
N ILE A 291 13.39 -18.23 -8.86
CA ILE A 291 12.01 -18.15 -8.37
C ILE A 291 11.84 -16.94 -7.44
N GLU A 292 12.75 -16.78 -6.46
CA GLU A 292 12.76 -15.63 -5.55
C GLU A 292 12.86 -14.31 -6.32
N GLY A 293 13.75 -14.22 -7.31
CA GLY A 293 13.92 -13.04 -8.16
C GLY A 293 12.65 -12.64 -8.92
N ASN A 294 11.92 -13.62 -9.47
CA ASN A 294 10.65 -13.37 -10.16
C ASN A 294 9.55 -12.88 -9.21
N ILE A 295 9.46 -13.50 -8.02
CA ILE A 295 8.53 -13.07 -6.96
C ILE A 295 8.85 -11.63 -6.53
N TRP A 296 10.12 -11.32 -6.30
CA TRP A 296 10.55 -9.97 -5.91
C TRP A 296 10.27 -8.94 -7.00
N PHE A 297 10.46 -9.27 -8.29
CA PHE A 297 10.13 -8.37 -9.39
C PHE A 297 8.62 -8.05 -9.43
N GLY A 298 7.77 -9.07 -9.32
CA GLY A 298 6.31 -8.86 -9.25
C GLY A 298 5.92 -8.03 -8.02
N LEU A 299 6.54 -8.32 -6.87
CA LEU A 299 6.28 -7.61 -5.62
C LEU A 299 6.73 -6.13 -5.69
N ASP A 300 7.87 -5.83 -6.30
CA ASP A 300 8.31 -4.45 -6.51
C ASP A 300 7.32 -3.67 -7.39
N ASN A 301 6.80 -4.28 -8.46
CA ASN A 301 5.77 -3.65 -9.30
C ASN A 301 4.49 -3.35 -8.51
N LEU A 302 4.00 -4.33 -7.73
CA LEU A 302 2.84 -4.13 -6.86
C LEU A 302 3.06 -2.98 -5.87
N LEU A 303 4.17 -3.03 -5.12
CA LEU A 303 4.45 -2.09 -4.04
C LEU A 303 4.76 -0.67 -4.56
N ASN A 304 5.43 -0.54 -5.71
CA ASN A 304 5.72 0.76 -6.32
C ASN A 304 4.44 1.44 -6.79
N ASN A 305 3.52 0.69 -7.42
CA ASN A 305 2.25 1.22 -7.88
C ASN A 305 1.29 1.53 -6.72
N ALA A 306 1.18 0.65 -5.73
CA ALA A 306 0.41 0.92 -4.51
C ALA A 306 0.92 2.17 -3.77
N HIS A 307 2.24 2.31 -3.63
CA HIS A 307 2.85 3.52 -3.09
C HIS A 307 2.51 4.76 -3.92
N LYS A 308 2.56 4.68 -5.26
CA LYS A 308 2.22 5.79 -6.15
C LYS A 308 0.78 6.29 -5.89
N ILE A 309 -0.19 5.39 -5.75
CA ILE A 309 -1.59 5.75 -5.43
C ILE A 309 -1.67 6.50 -4.10
N PHE A 310 -1.15 5.91 -3.01
CA PHE A 310 -1.22 6.48 -1.67
C PHE A 310 -0.48 7.82 -1.58
N HIS A 311 0.70 7.90 -2.18
CA HIS A 311 1.51 9.10 -2.22
C HIS A 311 0.86 10.23 -3.03
N THR A 312 0.21 9.92 -4.15
CA THR A 312 -0.57 10.91 -4.94
C THR A 312 -1.69 11.50 -4.09
N ILE A 313 -2.48 10.66 -3.41
CA ILE A 313 -3.57 11.12 -2.53
C ILE A 313 -3.01 11.98 -1.38
N LEU A 314 -1.95 11.53 -0.71
CA LEU A 314 -1.33 12.25 0.41
C LEU A 314 -0.69 13.58 0.01
N LYS A 315 -0.35 13.78 -1.26
CA LYS A 315 0.19 15.03 -1.80
C LYS A 315 -0.85 16.10 -2.08
N THR A 316 -2.14 15.76 -2.03
CA THR A 316 -3.24 16.69 -2.25
C THR A 316 -3.22 17.83 -1.23
N LYS A 317 -3.62 19.04 -1.65
CA LYS A 317 -3.68 20.20 -0.73
C LYS A 317 -4.87 20.13 0.23
N ASN A 318 -5.93 19.42 -0.17
CA ASN A 318 -7.11 19.16 0.63
C ASN A 318 -6.82 18.27 1.84
N LEU A 319 -6.87 18.87 3.04
CA LEU A 319 -6.60 18.17 4.29
C LEU A 319 -7.65 17.11 4.62
N SER A 320 -8.91 17.30 4.21
CA SER A 320 -9.98 16.33 4.47
C SER A 320 -9.69 14.99 3.76
N VAL A 321 -9.31 15.04 2.48
CA VAL A 321 -8.97 13.83 1.71
C VAL A 321 -7.75 13.11 2.31
N ARG A 322 -6.74 13.87 2.75
CA ARG A 322 -5.57 13.31 3.44
C ARG A 322 -5.96 12.62 4.75
N ASN A 323 -6.77 13.29 5.56
CA ASN A 323 -7.25 12.75 6.83
C ASN A 323 -8.10 11.48 6.63
N GLN A 324 -8.93 11.42 5.58
CA GLN A 324 -9.70 10.21 5.26
C GLN A 324 -8.81 9.01 4.96
N LEU A 325 -7.74 9.18 4.17
CA LEU A 325 -6.79 8.10 3.89
C LEU A 325 -6.01 7.70 5.15
N LEU A 326 -5.57 8.66 5.96
CA LEU A 326 -4.85 8.41 7.21
C LEU A 326 -5.75 7.70 8.24
N SER A 327 -7.02 8.09 8.33
CA SER A 327 -8.05 7.37 9.10
C SER A 327 -8.21 5.94 8.61
N TRP A 328 -8.27 5.71 7.30
CA TRP A 328 -8.37 4.35 6.77
C TRP A 328 -7.18 3.49 7.19
N ILE A 329 -5.95 4.01 7.09
CA ILE A 329 -4.73 3.31 7.53
C ILE A 329 -4.76 3.07 9.05
N GLY A 330 -5.05 4.11 9.83
CA GLY A 330 -5.09 4.06 11.29
C GLY A 330 -6.14 3.07 11.82
N ASP A 331 -7.34 3.10 11.25
CA ASP A 331 -8.43 2.18 11.62
C ASP A 331 -8.13 0.75 11.17
N CYS A 332 -7.51 0.56 9.99
CA CYS A 332 -7.05 -0.76 9.54
C CYS A 332 -6.04 -1.35 10.53
N LEU A 333 -5.03 -0.58 10.95
CA LEU A 333 -4.03 -1.04 11.92
C LEU A 333 -4.68 -1.32 13.29
N ALA A 334 -5.55 -0.44 13.77
CA ALA A 334 -6.25 -0.58 15.05
C ALA A 334 -7.17 -1.83 15.09
N ALA A 335 -7.88 -2.13 13.99
CA ALA A 335 -8.74 -3.31 13.87
C ALA A 335 -7.94 -4.63 13.94
N ASN A 336 -6.63 -4.57 13.69
CA ASN A 336 -5.75 -5.74 13.54
C ASN A 336 -4.72 -5.88 14.68
N VAL A 337 -4.82 -5.11 15.76
CA VAL A 337 -3.91 -5.20 16.92
C VAL A 337 -3.85 -6.62 17.53
N LYS A 338 -4.93 -7.40 17.39
CA LYS A 338 -4.97 -8.80 17.86
C LYS A 338 -3.94 -9.69 17.18
N ARG A 339 -3.49 -9.38 15.96
CA ARG A 339 -2.43 -10.12 15.25
C ARG A 339 -1.14 -10.23 16.05
N GLY A 340 -0.80 -9.18 16.82
CA GLY A 340 0.41 -9.13 17.63
C GLY A 340 0.36 -9.94 18.93
N LYS A 341 -0.79 -10.54 19.28
CA LYS A 341 -0.97 -11.31 20.52
C LYS A 341 -0.57 -12.77 20.34
N LEU A 342 0.15 -13.31 21.33
CA LEU A 342 0.66 -14.69 21.34
C LEU A 342 -0.41 -15.75 21.04
N TRP A 343 -1.63 -15.65 21.58
CA TRP A 343 -2.67 -16.67 21.32
C TRP A 343 -3.11 -16.72 19.85
N THR A 344 -3.01 -15.61 19.11
CA THR A 344 -3.34 -15.55 17.68
C THR A 344 -2.20 -16.06 16.80
N THR A 345 -0.96 -16.01 17.28
CA THR A 345 0.20 -16.61 16.60
C THR A 345 0.38 -18.11 16.95
N VAL A 346 -0.14 -18.53 18.10
CA VAL A 346 -0.05 -19.91 18.60
C VAL A 346 -1.25 -20.78 18.17
N ASN A 347 -2.48 -20.28 18.28
CA ASN A 347 -3.69 -21.01 17.85
C ASN A 347 -4.05 -20.63 16.41
N MET A 348 -3.88 -21.58 15.49
CA MET A 348 -4.18 -21.44 14.06
C MET A 348 -5.53 -22.09 13.73
N ASP A 349 -6.56 -21.87 14.56
CA ASP A 349 -7.91 -22.26 14.18
C ASP A 349 -8.45 -21.29 13.11
N VAL A 350 -9.29 -21.80 12.21
CA VAL A 350 -9.85 -21.02 11.09
C VAL A 350 -10.61 -19.80 11.58
N SER A 351 -11.27 -19.95 12.74
CA SER A 351 -12.01 -18.91 13.44
C SER A 351 -11.15 -17.74 13.88
N SER A 352 -9.91 -17.96 14.36
CA SER A 352 -9.01 -16.87 14.74
C SER A 352 -8.34 -16.22 13.54
N GLN A 353 -8.15 -16.95 12.44
CA GLN A 353 -7.54 -16.42 11.22
C GLN A 353 -8.48 -15.44 10.50
N LEU A 354 -9.79 -15.70 10.47
CA LEU A 354 -10.80 -14.78 9.94
C LEU A 354 -11.09 -13.57 10.85
N MET A 355 -10.32 -13.36 11.92
CA MET A 355 -10.44 -12.17 12.76
C MET A 355 -9.66 -10.96 12.24
N ASN A 356 -8.64 -11.19 11.42
CA ASN A 356 -7.66 -10.18 11.03
C ASN A 356 -7.39 -10.21 9.51
N ILE A 357 -6.69 -9.20 9.01
CA ILE A 357 -6.12 -9.18 7.65
C ILE A 357 -5.09 -10.28 7.47
N SER A 358 -4.80 -10.68 6.23
CA SER A 358 -3.79 -11.69 5.92
C SER A 358 -2.35 -11.22 6.19
N ASP A 359 -1.41 -12.16 6.20
CA ASP A 359 0.03 -11.85 6.28
C ASP A 359 0.50 -11.08 5.04
N ALA A 360 -0.02 -11.43 3.85
CA ALA A 360 0.25 -10.73 2.61
C ALA A 360 -0.15 -9.25 2.69
N MET A 361 -1.39 -8.97 3.11
CA MET A 361 -1.89 -7.61 3.25
C MET A 361 -1.09 -6.82 4.29
N ALA A 362 -0.83 -7.41 5.46
CA ALA A 362 -0.07 -6.76 6.53
C ALA A 362 1.36 -6.40 6.09
N PHE A 363 2.05 -7.30 5.39
CA PHE A 363 3.39 -7.05 4.87
C PHE A 363 3.39 -5.99 3.77
N ASN A 364 2.49 -6.09 2.81
CA ASN A 364 2.46 -5.18 1.67
C ASN A 364 2.10 -3.74 2.10
N LEU A 365 1.15 -3.59 3.03
CA LEU A 365 0.86 -2.29 3.65
C LEU A 365 2.08 -1.73 4.39
N THR A 366 2.79 -2.57 5.15
CA THR A 366 4.02 -2.18 5.85
C THR A 366 5.12 -1.74 4.89
N ALA A 367 5.27 -2.44 3.76
CA ALA A 367 6.25 -2.07 2.74
C ALA A 367 5.91 -0.72 2.07
N VAL A 368 4.62 -0.40 1.86
CA VAL A 368 4.21 0.93 1.39
C VAL A 368 4.46 2.01 2.45
N LEU A 369 4.16 1.75 3.73
CA LEU A 369 4.46 2.67 4.83
C LEU A 369 5.96 2.93 4.99
N LEU A 370 6.80 1.91 4.81
CA LEU A 370 8.26 2.06 4.73
C LEU A 370 8.70 2.93 3.54
N LYS A 371 8.07 2.78 2.36
CA LYS A 371 8.33 3.66 1.21
C LYS A 371 7.92 5.11 1.49
N LEU A 372 6.75 5.33 2.12
CA LEU A 372 6.30 6.67 2.55
C LEU A 372 7.22 7.29 3.61
N SER A 373 7.87 6.46 4.44
CA SER A 373 8.86 6.87 5.44
C SER A 373 10.26 7.13 4.86
N LYS A 374 10.52 6.80 3.59
CA LYS A 374 11.82 7.03 2.95
C LYS A 374 12.35 8.48 3.11
N PRO A 375 11.53 9.53 2.92
CA PRO A 375 11.99 10.90 3.13
C PRO A 375 12.41 11.17 4.57
N ILE A 376 11.86 10.46 5.57
CA ILE A 376 12.16 10.62 7.00
C ILE A 376 13.55 10.06 7.32
N VAL A 377 13.86 8.86 6.82
CA VAL A 377 15.12 8.16 7.10
C VAL A 377 16.31 8.71 6.32
N SER A 378 16.07 9.55 5.30
CA SER A 378 17.12 10.06 4.40
C SER A 378 17.88 11.29 4.91
N SER A 379 17.45 11.92 6.02
CA SER A 379 18.09 13.13 6.56
C SER A 379 17.90 13.19 8.07
N GLU A 380 18.97 13.57 8.77
CA GLU A 380 19.02 13.61 10.23
C GLU A 380 17.99 14.57 10.83
N ASP A 381 17.82 15.72 10.19
CA ASP A 381 16.90 16.79 10.57
C ASP A 381 15.43 16.35 10.58
N LYS A 382 15.07 15.26 9.88
CA LYS A 382 13.69 14.83 9.73
C LYS A 382 13.26 13.85 10.81
N TYR A 383 14.07 12.86 11.14
CA TYR A 383 13.71 11.93 12.21
C TYR A 383 13.77 12.57 13.61
N LEU A 384 14.50 13.68 13.77
CA LEU A 384 14.46 14.49 14.98
C LEU A 384 13.16 15.27 15.17
N LYS A 385 12.29 15.33 14.15
CA LYS A 385 10.95 15.97 14.21
C LYS A 385 9.85 15.00 14.61
N ILE A 386 10.18 13.74 14.89
CA ILE A 386 9.23 12.76 15.37
C ILE A 386 8.92 13.09 16.83
N ASP A 387 7.64 13.34 17.12
CA ASP A 387 7.19 13.61 18.48
C ASP A 387 6.83 12.29 19.20
N PRO A 388 7.45 11.98 20.35
CA PRO A 388 7.16 10.77 21.10
C PRO A 388 5.78 10.77 21.76
N THR A 389 5.18 11.95 21.97
CA THR A 389 3.89 12.07 22.67
C THR A 389 2.69 11.65 21.82
N TYR A 390 2.89 11.38 20.52
CA TYR A 390 1.85 10.85 19.64
C TYR A 390 1.13 9.65 20.27
N CYS A 391 1.87 8.70 20.84
CA CYS A 391 1.31 7.50 21.46
C CYS A 391 0.62 7.75 22.82
N ALA A 392 0.71 8.96 23.37
CA ALA A 392 0.07 9.33 24.62
C ALA A 392 -1.33 9.91 24.44
N HIS A 393 -1.76 10.16 23.19
CA HIS A 393 -3.08 10.68 22.88
C HIS A 393 -4.12 9.56 22.89
N ASP A 394 -5.23 9.85 23.57
CA ASP A 394 -6.44 9.05 23.63
C ASP A 394 -7.31 9.25 22.39
N ASN A 395 -8.30 8.39 22.25
CA ASN A 395 -9.28 8.44 21.16
C ASN A 395 -10.37 9.48 21.49
N GLU A 396 -10.10 10.76 21.24
CA GLU A 396 -11.09 11.84 21.38
C GLU A 396 -11.54 12.39 20.02
N SER A 397 -12.66 13.13 20.01
CA SER A 397 -13.26 13.69 18.79
C SER A 397 -12.35 14.68 18.04
N THR A 398 -11.30 15.20 18.68
CA THR A 398 -10.34 16.16 18.13
C THR A 398 -9.07 15.51 17.56
N SER A 399 -8.95 14.17 17.57
CA SER A 399 -7.71 13.49 17.13
C SER A 399 -7.31 13.83 15.68
N SER A 400 -8.25 13.98 14.75
CA SER A 400 -7.93 14.36 13.36
C SER A 400 -7.44 15.81 13.23
N GLU A 401 -7.94 16.73 14.04
CA GLU A 401 -7.47 18.13 14.07
C GLU A 401 -6.04 18.22 14.61
N MET A 402 -5.69 17.31 15.53
CA MET A 402 -4.34 17.17 16.09
C MET A 402 -3.39 16.33 15.22
N GLY A 403 -3.82 15.84 14.05
CA GLY A 403 -2.98 15.00 13.17
C GLY A 403 -2.74 13.60 13.71
N ILE A 404 -3.75 13.01 14.35
CA ILE A 404 -3.68 11.69 15.00
C ILE A 404 -4.83 10.81 14.48
N HIS A 405 -4.47 9.85 13.63
CA HIS A 405 -5.44 8.92 13.04
C HIS A 405 -5.21 7.47 13.49
N LEU A 406 -4.00 7.13 13.94
CA LEU A 406 -3.72 5.82 14.53
C LEU A 406 -4.19 5.73 15.99
N ARG A 407 -5.20 4.89 16.21
CA ARG A 407 -5.90 4.74 17.51
C ARG A 407 -5.28 3.67 18.41
N GLY A 408 -5.51 3.81 19.72
CA GLY A 408 -5.25 2.78 20.72
C GLY A 408 -3.79 2.62 21.17
N LEU A 409 -2.90 3.54 20.77
CA LEU A 409 -1.50 3.53 21.23
C LEU A 409 -1.37 3.92 22.70
N ASP A 410 -2.33 4.67 23.23
CA ASP A 410 -2.42 5.07 24.64
C ASP A 410 -2.49 3.88 25.62
N LYS A 411 -2.94 2.72 25.11
CA LYS A 411 -3.14 1.47 25.85
C LYS A 411 -1.91 0.56 25.83
N GLU A 412 -0.89 0.89 25.05
CA GLU A 412 0.31 0.07 24.93
C GLU A 412 1.21 0.23 26.15
N THR A 413 1.91 -0.86 26.48
CA THR A 413 2.99 -0.79 27.46
C THR A 413 4.13 0.03 26.86
N CYS A 414 4.61 1.00 27.63
CA CYS A 414 5.72 1.88 27.23
C CYS A 414 7.01 1.50 27.97
N LEU A 415 8.15 1.97 27.47
CA LEU A 415 9.48 1.67 28.03
C LEU A 415 9.57 1.95 29.54
N LEU A 416 8.89 3.02 29.96
CA LEU A 416 8.65 3.34 31.36
C LEU A 416 7.15 3.32 31.67
N PRO A 417 6.77 2.82 32.87
CA PRO A 417 5.39 2.85 33.28
C PRO A 417 4.91 4.29 33.47
N HIS A 418 3.68 4.54 33.02
CA HIS A 418 2.96 5.77 33.30
C HIS A 418 2.15 5.61 34.59
N ASP A 419 2.15 6.64 35.42
CA ASP A 419 1.35 6.70 36.63
C ASP A 419 -0.06 7.19 36.25
N PRO A 420 -1.13 6.41 36.46
CA PRO A 420 -2.49 6.78 36.06
C PRO A 420 -2.98 8.12 36.63
N GLU A 421 -2.44 8.56 37.77
CA GLU A 421 -2.81 9.84 38.39
C GLU A 421 -2.08 11.04 37.77
N SER A 422 -1.01 10.80 37.00
CA SER A 422 -0.21 11.86 36.37
C SER A 422 -0.75 12.25 35.00
N PRO A 423 -0.76 13.54 34.63
CA PRO A 423 -1.18 13.95 33.29
C PRO A 423 -0.20 13.42 32.24
N ARG A 424 -0.73 12.92 31.12
CA ARG A 424 0.09 12.54 29.96
C ARG A 424 0.67 13.78 29.28
N LEU A 425 1.90 13.65 28.81
CA LEU A 425 2.54 14.70 28.00
C LEU A 425 1.81 14.77 26.65
N LYS A 426 1.23 15.93 26.33
CA LYS A 426 0.57 16.22 25.05
C LYS A 426 0.99 17.63 24.59
N PRO A 427 1.34 17.84 23.31
CA PRO A 427 1.66 19.15 22.76
C PRO A 427 0.36 19.93 22.49
N ASN A 428 0.45 21.26 22.50
CA ASN A 428 -0.70 22.11 22.18
C ASN A 428 -0.89 22.33 20.68
N ALA A 429 0.10 21.95 19.86
CA ALA A 429 0.05 22.09 18.41
C ALA A 429 -0.24 20.73 17.74
N PRO A 430 -0.90 20.72 16.57
CA PRO A 430 -1.09 19.50 15.78
C PRO A 430 0.23 18.82 15.44
N LEU A 431 0.22 17.49 15.49
CA LEU A 431 1.37 16.66 15.14
C LEU A 431 1.55 16.59 13.63
N THR A 432 2.80 16.40 13.22
CA THR A 432 3.17 16.40 11.81
C THR A 432 2.93 15.04 11.16
N PHE A 433 2.73 15.02 9.84
CA PHE A 433 2.71 13.78 9.07
C PHE A 433 4.00 12.95 9.24
N ILE A 434 5.16 13.58 9.49
CA ILE A 434 6.41 12.85 9.79
C ILE A 434 6.24 12.00 11.05
N THR A 435 5.68 12.59 12.11
CA THR A 435 5.42 11.89 13.38
C THR A 435 4.42 10.76 13.17
N GLU A 436 3.30 11.06 12.51
CA GLU A 436 2.24 10.08 12.28
C GLU A 436 2.70 8.91 11.40
N CYS A 437 3.36 9.20 10.27
CA CYS A 437 3.87 8.18 9.36
C CYS A 437 4.90 7.27 10.04
N TYR A 438 5.76 7.82 10.91
CA TYR A 438 6.69 7.02 11.72
C TYR A 438 5.96 6.04 12.63
N TRP A 439 4.98 6.52 13.40
CA TRP A 439 4.24 5.68 14.35
C TRP A 439 3.32 4.67 13.67
N MET A 440 2.71 5.02 12.54
CA MET A 440 1.99 4.07 11.68
C MET A 440 2.91 2.98 11.14
N THR A 441 4.12 3.33 10.72
CA THR A 441 5.11 2.35 10.23
C THR A 441 5.61 1.45 11.36
N GLN A 442 5.88 2.00 12.55
CA GLN A 442 6.25 1.18 13.71
C GLN A 442 5.14 0.21 14.10
N ARG A 443 3.88 0.67 14.11
CA ARG A 443 2.74 -0.21 14.37
C ARG A 443 2.57 -1.27 13.28
N SER A 444 2.75 -0.92 12.02
CA SER A 444 2.57 -1.90 10.94
C SER A 444 3.65 -2.99 10.99
N LEU A 445 4.89 -2.66 11.36
CA LEU A 445 5.98 -3.62 11.58
C LEU A 445 5.65 -4.64 12.69
N ASP A 446 5.07 -4.15 13.78
CA ASP A 446 4.65 -4.96 14.93
C ASP A 446 3.56 -5.98 14.52
N LEU A 447 2.66 -5.60 13.63
CA LEU A 447 1.54 -6.44 13.15
C LEU A 447 1.87 -7.29 11.91
N SER A 448 3.05 -7.10 11.31
CA SER A 448 3.48 -7.78 10.08
C SER A 448 4.79 -8.54 10.26
N VAL A 449 5.95 -7.88 10.12
CA VAL A 449 7.29 -8.48 10.09
C VAL A 449 7.54 -9.32 11.34
N ARG A 450 7.22 -8.81 12.53
CA ARG A 450 7.37 -9.55 13.79
C ARG A 450 6.52 -10.83 13.80
N VAL A 451 5.22 -10.69 13.50
CA VAL A 451 4.27 -11.81 13.44
C VAL A 451 4.69 -12.86 12.41
N MET A 452 5.13 -12.43 11.23
CA MET A 452 5.56 -13.32 10.16
C MET A 452 6.88 -14.02 10.48
N LEU A 453 7.80 -13.35 11.19
CA LEU A 453 9.04 -13.96 11.66
C LEU A 453 8.76 -15.07 12.69
N GLU A 454 7.84 -14.84 13.63
CA GLU A 454 7.38 -15.87 14.57
C GLU A 454 6.81 -17.08 13.81
N LYS A 455 5.98 -16.84 12.80
CA LYS A 455 5.42 -17.90 11.94
C LYS A 455 6.51 -18.64 11.15
N LEU A 456 7.47 -17.91 10.56
CA LEU A 456 8.61 -18.50 9.84
C LEU A 456 9.43 -19.43 10.76
N ASN A 457 9.76 -18.95 11.96
CA ASN A 457 10.52 -19.72 12.96
C ASN A 457 9.75 -21.00 13.36
N ARG A 458 8.45 -20.89 13.57
CA ARG A 458 7.59 -22.04 13.87
C ARG A 458 7.55 -23.03 12.72
N THR A 459 7.31 -22.56 11.49
CA THR A 459 7.32 -23.42 10.30
C THR A 459 8.67 -24.11 10.14
N ASN A 460 9.79 -23.43 10.43
CA ASN A 460 11.12 -24.03 10.39
C ASN A 460 11.29 -25.16 11.44
N GLN A 461 10.80 -24.95 12.66
CA GLN A 461 10.82 -25.99 13.72
C GLN A 461 9.96 -27.21 13.35
N GLU A 462 8.76 -26.97 12.81
CA GLU A 462 7.86 -28.03 12.35
C GLU A 462 8.48 -28.79 11.16
N LEU A 463 9.12 -28.07 10.23
CA LEU A 463 9.82 -28.66 9.09
C LEU A 463 10.98 -29.56 9.53
N ALA A 464 11.80 -29.13 10.48
CA ALA A 464 12.90 -29.94 11.01
C ALA A 464 12.40 -31.26 11.64
N ARG A 465 11.28 -31.21 12.38
CA ARG A 465 10.63 -32.41 12.96
C ARG A 465 10.08 -33.35 11.88
N LEU A 466 9.42 -32.80 10.86
CA LEU A 466 8.89 -33.58 9.73
C LEU A 466 10.00 -34.24 8.91
N GLN A 467 11.11 -33.52 8.67
CA GLN A 467 12.29 -34.05 7.99
C GLN A 467 12.89 -35.23 8.76
N ALA A 468 13.15 -35.07 10.07
CA ALA A 468 13.67 -36.15 10.90
C ALA A 468 12.76 -37.39 10.86
N THR A 469 11.45 -37.19 11.02
CA THR A 469 10.46 -38.28 10.99
C THR A 469 10.42 -38.98 9.62
N TYR A 470 10.51 -38.23 8.52
CA TYR A 470 10.53 -38.78 7.16
C TYR A 470 11.79 -39.62 6.90
N PHE A 471 12.97 -39.12 7.28
CA PHE A 471 14.23 -39.85 7.10
C PHE A 471 14.32 -41.10 7.99
N ASP A 472 13.83 -41.04 9.23
CA ASP A 472 13.77 -42.20 10.11
C ASP A 472 12.85 -43.29 9.55
N ALA A 473 11.69 -42.90 9.00
CA ALA A 473 10.75 -43.83 8.35
C ALA A 473 11.36 -44.44 7.07
N MET A 474 12.12 -43.67 6.30
CA MET A 474 12.80 -44.12 5.09
C MET A 474 13.95 -45.09 5.39
N ASN A 475 14.72 -44.84 6.46
CA ASN A 475 15.89 -45.64 6.84
C ASN A 475 15.52 -46.93 7.60
N ASN A 476 14.50 -46.88 8.45
CA ASN A 476 14.09 -48.03 9.28
C ASN A 476 12.97 -48.88 8.63
N GLY A 477 12.31 -48.36 7.59
CA GLY A 477 11.13 -48.95 6.97
C GLY A 477 11.40 -49.64 5.63
N GLY A 478 12.38 -50.56 5.54
CA GLY A 478 12.73 -51.24 4.28
C GLY A 478 11.58 -51.92 3.50
N ALA A 479 10.43 -52.16 4.14
CA ALA A 479 9.19 -52.68 3.52
C ALA A 479 8.13 -51.60 3.16
N LEU A 480 8.41 -50.31 3.43
CA LEU A 480 7.52 -49.16 3.22
C LEU A 480 7.90 -48.29 2.01
N SER A 481 8.92 -48.67 1.23
CA SER A 481 9.23 -48.04 -0.06
C SER A 481 8.00 -48.12 -0.98
N GLY A 482 7.33 -46.98 -1.20
CA GLY A 482 6.09 -46.88 -1.98
C GLY A 482 4.79 -46.99 -1.17
N SER A 483 4.84 -46.99 0.17
CA SER A 483 3.64 -46.96 1.01
C SER A 483 2.88 -45.62 0.86
N PRO A 484 1.53 -45.63 0.83
CA PRO A 484 0.71 -44.40 0.79
C PRO A 484 1.00 -43.48 1.99
N VAL A 485 1.46 -44.03 3.12
CA VAL A 485 1.85 -43.25 4.30
C VAL A 485 3.12 -42.43 4.03
N LEU A 486 4.13 -43.04 3.40
CA LEU A 486 5.38 -42.36 3.07
C LEU A 486 5.15 -41.29 1.99
N GLN A 487 4.25 -41.54 1.04
CA GLN A 487 3.84 -40.56 0.04
C GLN A 487 3.14 -39.36 0.69
N HIS A 488 2.19 -39.59 1.61
CA HIS A 488 1.52 -38.52 2.33
C HIS A 488 2.47 -37.69 3.20
N MET A 489 3.46 -38.33 3.84
CA MET A 489 4.53 -37.64 4.57
C MET A 489 5.37 -36.77 3.64
N LYS A 490 5.73 -37.28 2.45
CA LYS A 490 6.47 -36.51 1.44
C LYS A 490 5.68 -35.31 0.92
N GLU A 491 4.38 -35.48 0.66
CA GLU A 491 3.48 -34.40 0.25
C GLU A 491 3.36 -33.32 1.33
N THR A 492 3.20 -33.72 2.59
CA THR A 492 3.17 -32.80 3.74
C THR A 492 4.48 -32.05 3.90
N LEU A 493 5.61 -32.77 3.79
CA LEU A 493 6.95 -32.18 3.84
C LEU A 493 7.15 -31.16 2.71
N SER A 494 6.74 -31.51 1.49
CA SER A 494 6.77 -30.61 0.33
C SER A 494 5.95 -29.35 0.61
N LEU A 495 4.72 -29.48 1.08
CA LEU A 495 3.84 -28.35 1.37
C LEU A 495 4.44 -27.40 2.43
N GLN A 496 4.97 -27.95 3.52
CA GLN A 496 5.61 -27.17 4.58
C GLN A 496 6.90 -26.49 4.10
N THR A 497 7.65 -27.15 3.21
CA THR A 497 8.84 -26.54 2.58
C THR A 497 8.43 -25.36 1.69
N SER A 498 7.39 -25.48 0.87
CA SER A 498 6.87 -24.37 0.06
C SER A 498 6.41 -23.20 0.92
N LEU A 499 5.72 -23.47 2.05
CA LEU A 499 5.29 -22.43 2.97
C LEU A 499 6.46 -21.70 3.64
N TYR A 500 7.47 -22.46 4.09
CA TYR A 500 8.71 -21.89 4.63
C TYR A 500 9.41 -20.99 3.61
N LEU A 501 9.56 -21.47 2.37
CA LEU A 501 10.16 -20.69 1.29
C LEU A 501 9.36 -19.43 0.98
N ALA A 502 8.03 -19.49 0.98
CA ALA A 502 7.18 -18.32 0.75
C ALA A 502 7.37 -17.23 1.82
N TYR A 503 7.31 -17.58 3.11
CA TYR A 503 7.57 -16.62 4.20
C TYR A 503 8.97 -16.03 4.12
N ARG A 504 9.98 -16.88 3.91
CA ARG A 504 11.37 -16.45 3.79
C ARG A 504 11.55 -15.49 2.60
N THR A 505 10.99 -15.83 1.44
CA THR A 505 11.11 -15.01 0.22
C THR A 505 10.51 -13.63 0.43
N ILE A 506 9.32 -13.53 1.02
CA ILE A 506 8.66 -12.24 1.27
C ILE A 506 9.43 -11.41 2.30
N LEU A 507 9.81 -12.00 3.44
CA LEU A 507 10.55 -11.29 4.49
C LEU A 507 11.93 -10.80 4.03
N LEU A 508 12.54 -11.50 3.07
CA LEU A 508 13.83 -11.14 2.47
C LEU A 508 13.71 -10.31 1.19
N HIS A 509 12.52 -9.79 0.86
CA HIS A 509 12.35 -8.91 -0.29
C HIS A 509 13.36 -7.74 -0.24
N PRO A 510 14.31 -7.64 -1.21
CA PRO A 510 15.48 -6.78 -1.08
C PRO A 510 15.15 -5.29 -0.86
N THR A 511 14.20 -4.76 -1.63
CA THR A 511 13.80 -3.35 -1.53
C THR A 511 13.16 -3.04 -0.18
N THR A 512 12.25 -3.88 0.30
CA THR A 512 11.61 -3.70 1.62
C THR A 512 12.62 -3.87 2.75
N LEU A 513 13.49 -4.87 2.69
CA LEU A 513 14.50 -5.13 3.71
C LEU A 513 15.51 -3.98 3.83
N SER A 514 15.90 -3.37 2.70
CA SER A 514 16.75 -2.17 2.69
C SER A 514 16.08 -0.97 3.37
N LEU A 515 14.81 -0.70 3.05
CA LEU A 515 14.03 0.36 3.71
C LEU A 515 13.83 0.08 5.20
N LEU A 516 13.55 -1.17 5.57
CA LEU A 516 13.45 -1.59 6.98
C LEU A 516 14.76 -1.36 7.73
N SER A 517 15.90 -1.67 7.11
CA SER A 517 17.21 -1.46 7.72
C SER A 517 17.48 0.02 8.01
N GLN A 518 17.19 0.88 7.03
CA GLN A 518 17.33 2.34 7.18
C GLN A 518 16.37 2.88 8.25
N PHE A 519 15.15 2.35 8.30
CA PHE A 519 14.14 2.75 9.28
C PHE A 519 14.51 2.33 10.72
N GLN A 520 15.04 1.12 10.90
CA GLN A 520 15.51 0.67 12.22
C GLN A 520 16.77 1.41 12.67
N LEU A 521 17.69 1.71 11.75
CA LEU A 521 18.85 2.57 12.07
C LEU A 521 18.40 3.94 12.58
N CYS A 522 17.54 4.59 11.81
CA CYS A 522 16.93 5.86 12.17
C CYS A 522 16.26 5.79 13.55
N THR A 523 15.59 4.67 13.86
CA THR A 523 14.97 4.43 15.16
C THR A 523 16.02 4.33 16.27
N CYS A 524 17.13 3.62 16.08
CA CYS A 524 18.23 3.57 17.05
C CYS A 524 18.78 4.96 17.38
N VAL A 525 19.05 5.77 16.35
CA VAL A 525 19.54 7.15 16.54
C VAL A 525 18.48 7.99 17.27
N TYR A 526 17.24 7.98 16.77
CA TYR A 526 16.12 8.71 17.37
C TYR A 526 15.93 8.39 18.86
N LEU A 527 15.94 7.10 19.23
CA LEU A 527 15.78 6.67 20.63
C LEU A 527 16.92 7.19 21.52
N VAL A 528 18.16 7.24 21.03
CA VAL A 528 19.27 7.84 21.79
C VAL A 528 19.08 9.35 21.94
N GLN A 529 18.62 10.03 20.89
CA GLN A 529 18.38 11.47 20.92
C GLN A 529 17.23 11.84 21.88
N LEU A 530 16.24 10.97 22.06
CA LEU A 530 15.24 11.14 23.13
C LEU A 530 15.90 11.19 24.51
N LEU A 531 16.83 10.28 24.81
CA LEU A 531 17.55 10.27 26.09
C LEU A 531 18.38 11.53 26.32
N LEU A 532 19.04 12.02 25.27
CA LEU A 532 19.87 13.21 25.34
C LEU A 532 19.03 14.50 25.42
N ASN A 533 17.77 14.45 25.01
CA ASN A 533 16.84 15.58 25.09
C ASN A 533 16.27 15.74 26.50
N THR A 534 17.14 16.18 27.42
CA THR A 534 16.78 16.45 28.82
C THR A 534 16.15 17.84 29.04
N ASP A 535 16.24 18.71 28.03
CA ASP A 535 15.67 20.06 28.00
C ASP A 535 14.22 19.99 27.52
N ILE A 536 13.36 19.34 28.32
CA ILE A 536 11.93 19.13 27.99
C ILE A 536 11.22 20.50 27.99
N GLY A 537 10.72 20.93 26.83
CA GLY A 537 9.74 22.04 26.73
C GLY A 537 10.19 23.36 26.07
N HIS A 538 11.30 23.43 25.34
CA HIS A 538 11.79 24.73 24.84
C HIS A 538 11.22 25.24 23.51
N THR A 539 10.36 24.49 22.80
CA THR A 539 9.56 25.12 21.74
C THR A 539 8.34 25.80 22.36
N THR A 540 8.60 26.91 23.03
CA THR A 540 7.58 27.86 23.46
C THR A 540 7.05 28.54 22.20
N GLY A 541 5.73 28.48 21.98
CA GLY A 541 5.10 29.30 20.95
C GLY A 541 5.38 30.79 21.21
N PRO A 542 5.32 31.65 20.17
CA PRO A 542 5.71 33.06 20.28
C PRO A 542 4.91 33.87 21.31
N GLU A 543 3.83 33.34 21.90
CA GLU A 543 2.93 34.14 22.73
C GLU A 543 2.64 33.65 24.17
N ASP A 544 2.96 32.44 24.65
CA ASP A 544 2.34 32.01 25.95
C ASP A 544 2.98 30.87 26.79
N GLY A 545 4.27 30.52 26.60
CA GLY A 545 4.88 29.47 27.44
C GLY A 545 4.29 28.05 27.28
N LYS A 546 3.42 27.86 26.27
CA LYS A 546 2.83 26.57 25.90
C LYS A 546 3.82 25.76 25.05
N VAL A 547 4.03 24.49 25.43
CA VAL A 547 4.88 23.55 24.68
C VAL A 547 4.18 23.16 23.37
N THR A 548 4.87 23.39 22.25
CA THR A 548 4.37 23.09 20.90
C THR A 548 4.84 21.74 20.37
N SER A 549 5.97 21.21 20.85
CA SER A 549 6.44 19.85 20.52
C SER A 549 7.43 19.31 21.56
N PHE A 550 7.45 18.00 21.72
CA PHE A 550 8.40 17.23 22.53
C PHE A 550 9.44 16.48 21.69
N ALA A 551 9.49 16.71 20.38
CA ALA A 551 10.49 16.13 19.49
C ALA A 551 11.92 16.63 19.84
N PRO A 552 12.98 15.83 19.60
CA PRO A 552 14.36 16.24 19.86
C PRO A 552 14.80 17.52 19.13
N LEU A 553 14.40 17.68 17.86
CA LEU A 553 14.70 18.78 16.91
C LEU A 553 16.18 19.06 16.62
N VAL A 554 17.09 18.76 17.54
CA VAL A 554 18.53 19.02 17.47
C VAL A 554 19.29 17.71 17.72
N LEU A 555 20.26 17.43 16.86
CA LEU A 555 21.16 16.30 17.02
C LEU A 555 22.19 16.62 18.10
N ARG A 556 22.24 15.81 19.17
CA ARG A 556 23.20 15.93 20.26
C ARG A 556 24.27 14.86 20.15
N THR A 557 25.51 15.24 20.47
CA THR A 557 26.64 14.30 20.50
C THR A 557 26.44 13.24 21.59
N VAL A 558 26.66 11.98 21.24
CA VAL A 558 26.56 10.86 22.18
C VAL A 558 27.87 10.72 22.93
N ASN A 559 27.83 10.90 24.24
CA ASN A 559 28.97 10.66 25.13
C ASN A 559 28.50 9.77 26.28
N PHE A 560 29.20 8.66 26.50
CA PHE A 560 28.95 7.79 27.65
C PHE A 560 29.87 8.14 28.83
N PRO A 561 29.42 7.96 30.10
CA PRO A 561 28.08 7.52 30.49
C PRO A 561 27.01 8.56 30.13
N LEU A 562 25.87 8.06 29.65
CA LEU A 562 24.73 8.90 29.29
C LEU A 562 24.14 9.59 30.55
N PRO A 563 23.48 10.76 30.43
CA PRO A 563 22.94 11.48 31.58
C PRO A 563 22.05 10.62 32.49
N ASP A 564 22.18 10.82 33.80
CA ASP A 564 21.35 10.15 34.82
C ASP A 564 19.91 10.68 34.83
N ARG A 565 19.69 11.90 34.33
CA ARG A 565 18.36 12.51 34.21
C ARG A 565 17.56 11.79 33.13
N ILE A 566 16.47 11.14 33.55
CA ILE A 566 15.57 10.40 32.68
C ILE A 566 14.54 11.37 32.08
N THR A 567 14.38 11.34 30.76
CA THR A 567 13.34 12.11 30.10
C THR A 567 11.95 11.47 30.29
N PRO A 568 10.91 12.24 30.66
CA PRO A 568 9.57 11.69 30.89
C PRO A 568 8.89 11.23 29.59
N VAL A 569 9.38 11.64 28.42
CA VAL A 569 8.83 11.20 27.12
C VAL A 569 9.00 9.70 26.86
N LEU A 570 9.89 9.00 27.57
CA LEU A 570 10.00 7.54 27.49
C LEU A 570 8.73 6.82 27.98
N LYS A 571 7.91 7.49 28.81
CA LYS A 571 6.58 6.98 29.21
C LYS A 571 5.57 6.99 28.06
N CYS A 572 5.91 7.63 26.94
CA CYS A 572 5.11 7.69 25.73
C CYS A 572 5.65 6.78 24.62
N VAL A 573 6.79 6.13 24.80
CA VAL A 573 7.39 5.26 23.76
C VAL A 573 6.96 3.81 24.01
N PRO A 574 6.17 3.19 23.12
CA PRO A 574 5.74 1.81 23.29
C PRO A 574 6.89 0.80 23.25
N GLU A 575 6.76 -0.30 23.99
CA GLU A 575 7.76 -1.37 24.07
C GLU A 575 7.99 -2.06 22.71
N PHE A 576 6.96 -2.19 21.88
CA PHE A 576 7.04 -2.86 20.58
C PHE A 576 8.07 -2.20 19.63
N VAL A 577 8.46 -0.95 19.86
CA VAL A 577 9.54 -0.29 19.08
C VAL A 577 10.86 -1.06 19.21
N ILE A 578 11.19 -1.53 20.42
CA ILE A 578 12.39 -2.34 20.66
C ILE A 578 12.17 -3.77 20.16
N GLU A 579 10.95 -4.30 20.24
CA GLU A 579 10.64 -5.61 19.69
C GLU A 579 10.77 -5.65 18.16
N ASN A 580 10.42 -4.56 17.47
CA ASN A 580 10.61 -4.42 16.04
C ASN A 580 12.10 -4.41 15.67
N LEU A 581 12.94 -3.71 16.45
CA LEU A 581 14.38 -3.72 16.28
C LEU A 581 14.96 -5.13 16.44
N TRP A 582 14.55 -5.83 17.51
CA TRP A 582 14.93 -7.22 17.73
C TRP A 582 14.49 -8.12 16.58
N SER A 583 13.23 -8.02 16.15
CA SER A 583 12.70 -8.82 15.03
C SER A 583 13.52 -8.63 13.76
N PHE A 584 13.91 -7.39 13.46
CA PHE A 584 14.76 -7.10 12.31
C PHE A 584 16.17 -7.72 12.44
N LEU A 585 16.85 -7.51 13.56
CA LEU A 585 18.20 -8.03 13.78
C LEU A 585 18.24 -9.56 13.83
N TYR A 586 17.21 -10.19 14.38
CA TYR A 586 17.06 -11.64 14.38
C TYR A 586 16.86 -12.17 12.95
N LEU A 587 15.95 -11.57 12.17
CA LEU A 587 15.68 -11.97 10.78
C LEU A 587 16.97 -11.97 9.95
N ILE A 588 17.75 -10.90 10.01
CA ILE A 588 18.99 -10.79 9.22
C ILE A 588 20.06 -11.76 9.74
N LYS A 589 20.25 -11.91 11.06
CA LYS A 589 21.24 -12.85 11.60
C LYS A 589 21.02 -14.27 11.07
N HIS A 590 19.77 -14.73 11.10
CA HIS A 590 19.46 -16.13 10.79
C HIS A 590 19.21 -16.40 9.30
N HIS A 591 18.77 -15.40 8.53
CA HIS A 591 18.35 -15.63 7.13
C HIS A 591 19.13 -14.82 6.09
N LYS A 592 19.87 -13.78 6.51
CA LYS A 592 20.69 -12.94 5.61
C LYS A 592 21.86 -12.29 6.38
N ILE A 593 22.75 -13.12 6.91
CA ILE A 593 23.72 -12.74 7.95
C ILE A 593 24.62 -11.54 7.59
N TYR A 594 24.97 -11.37 6.31
CA TYR A 594 25.86 -10.30 5.83
C TYR A 594 25.13 -9.02 5.40
N HIS A 595 23.82 -8.93 5.61
CA HIS A 595 23.02 -7.81 5.13
C HIS A 595 23.44 -6.46 5.74
N LEU A 596 23.86 -6.44 7.02
CA LEU A 596 24.31 -5.20 7.67
C LEU A 596 25.63 -4.70 7.06
N GLU A 597 26.52 -5.62 6.72
CA GLU A 597 27.87 -5.35 6.22
C GLU A 597 27.88 -4.98 4.74
N GLU A 598 26.95 -5.55 3.96
CA GLU A 598 26.69 -5.13 2.57
C GLU A 598 26.28 -3.66 2.48
N VAL A 599 25.61 -3.14 3.51
CA VAL A 599 25.19 -1.73 3.57
C VAL A 599 26.26 -0.85 4.25
N GLY A 600 27.08 -1.43 5.15
CA GLY A 600 28.33 -0.84 5.65
C GLY A 600 28.32 -0.41 7.12
N THR A 601 29.48 0.11 7.57
CA THR A 601 29.72 0.60 8.94
C THR A 601 28.71 1.65 9.46
N PRO A 602 28.14 2.54 8.63
CA PRO A 602 27.14 3.52 9.08
C PRO A 602 25.86 2.92 9.68
N LEU A 603 25.54 1.64 9.42
CA LEU A 603 24.42 0.97 10.09
C LEU A 603 24.81 0.38 11.45
N LEU A 604 26.04 -0.12 11.58
CA LEU A 604 26.47 -0.93 12.71
C LEU A 604 26.70 -0.09 13.97
N GLU A 605 27.39 1.05 13.85
CA GLU A 605 27.74 1.89 15.01
C GLU A 605 26.51 2.49 15.71
N PRO A 606 25.53 3.09 15.00
CA PRO A 606 24.38 3.67 15.69
C PRO A 606 23.47 2.59 16.28
N THR A 607 23.43 1.40 15.67
CA THR A 607 22.71 0.24 16.23
C THR A 607 23.33 -0.22 17.54
N LEU A 608 24.66 -0.41 17.58
CA LEU A 608 25.36 -0.76 18.83
C LEU A 608 25.18 0.32 19.90
N THR A 609 25.30 1.60 19.52
CA THR A 609 25.06 2.73 20.42
C THR A 609 23.65 2.72 21.02
N GLY A 610 22.63 2.47 20.19
CA GLY A 610 21.24 2.34 20.64
C GLY A 610 21.03 1.19 21.62
N ILE A 611 21.62 0.02 21.35
CA ILE A 611 21.57 -1.13 22.26
C ILE A 611 22.23 -0.79 23.60
N LEU A 612 23.44 -0.24 23.58
CA LEU A 612 24.17 0.13 24.80
C LEU A 612 23.47 1.19 25.64
N ALA A 613 22.73 2.10 24.99
CA ALA A 613 22.01 3.16 25.67
C ALA A 613 20.86 2.65 26.56
N TYR A 614 20.25 1.51 26.22
CA TYR A 614 19.04 1.00 26.87
C TYR A 614 19.22 -0.36 27.58
N MET A 615 20.19 -1.18 27.17
CA MET A 615 20.36 -2.56 27.66
C MET A 615 20.73 -2.61 29.15
N GLY A 616 21.75 -1.85 29.56
CA GLY A 616 22.39 -1.99 30.88
C GLY A 616 21.78 -1.16 32.01
N THR A 617 20.54 -0.67 31.90
CA THR A 617 19.94 0.12 33.00
C THR A 617 18.42 -0.03 33.10
N ASN A 618 17.94 -0.37 34.30
CA ASN A 618 16.50 -0.51 34.60
C ASN A 618 15.73 0.83 34.73
N THR A 619 16.44 1.95 34.64
CA THR A 619 15.89 3.31 34.74
C THR A 619 15.36 3.83 33.41
N ARG A 620 15.77 3.23 32.28
CA ARG A 620 15.37 3.61 30.92
C ARG A 620 14.37 2.62 30.32
N ILE A 621 14.52 1.34 30.65
CA ILE A 621 13.55 0.28 30.34
C ILE A 621 13.26 -0.49 31.61
N LYS A 622 12.00 -0.46 32.06
CA LYS A 622 11.60 -1.16 33.29
C LYS A 622 11.46 -2.67 33.07
N ASN A 623 10.99 -3.06 31.88
CA ASN A 623 10.71 -4.46 31.53
C ASN A 623 12.01 -5.27 31.34
N PRO A 624 12.29 -6.27 32.20
CA PRO A 624 13.51 -7.08 32.09
C PRO A 624 13.55 -7.95 30.82
N HIS A 625 12.41 -8.39 30.30
CA HIS A 625 12.37 -9.20 29.08
C HIS A 625 12.78 -8.37 27.85
N LEU A 626 12.43 -7.09 27.83
CA LEU A 626 12.83 -6.20 26.74
C LEU A 626 14.34 -5.90 26.79
N ARG A 627 14.93 -5.79 27.99
CA ARG A 627 16.39 -5.69 28.15
C ARG A 627 17.10 -6.98 27.73
N ALA A 628 16.53 -8.15 28.00
CA ALA A 628 17.07 -9.42 27.49
C ALA A 628 17.04 -9.47 25.95
N LYS A 629 15.96 -9.02 25.31
CA LYS A 629 15.91 -8.88 23.84
C LYS A 629 17.00 -7.96 23.31
N LEU A 630 17.36 -6.88 24.02
CA LEU A 630 18.49 -6.02 23.64
C LEU A 630 19.85 -6.73 23.77
N ALA A 631 20.01 -7.63 24.73
CA ALA A 631 21.20 -8.49 24.80
C ALA A 631 21.26 -9.46 23.62
N GLU A 632 20.13 -10.04 23.21
CA GLU A 632 20.06 -10.84 21.97
C GLU A 632 20.35 -9.99 20.73
N CYS A 633 19.92 -8.72 20.70
CA CYS A 633 20.30 -7.78 19.63
C CYS A 633 21.81 -7.57 19.58
N LEU A 634 22.48 -7.45 20.74
CA LEU A 634 23.93 -7.36 20.80
C LEU A 634 24.59 -8.62 20.24
N GLU A 635 24.05 -9.80 20.58
CA GLU A 635 24.51 -11.08 20.04
C GLU A 635 24.40 -11.14 18.51
N CYS A 636 23.40 -10.47 17.92
CA CYS A 636 23.26 -10.38 16.46
C CYS A 636 24.39 -9.59 15.79
N LEU A 637 25.06 -8.70 16.52
CA LEU A 637 26.17 -7.88 16.02
C LEU A 637 27.53 -8.58 16.18
N LEU A 638 27.62 -9.68 16.94
CA LEU A 638 28.88 -10.34 17.21
C LEU A 638 29.55 -10.87 15.93
N PRO A 639 30.89 -10.86 15.87
CA PRO A 639 31.67 -11.59 14.86
C PRO A 639 31.21 -13.05 14.79
N VAL A 640 31.09 -13.60 13.59
CA VAL A 640 30.69 -14.99 13.39
C VAL A 640 31.92 -15.85 13.67
N GLY A 641 31.90 -16.63 14.76
CA GLY A 641 33.02 -17.46 15.20
C GLY A 641 33.02 -18.86 14.60
N SER A 642 34.12 -19.24 13.95
CA SER A 642 34.70 -20.59 13.74
C SER A 642 33.81 -21.79 13.33
N GLU A 643 34.17 -22.35 12.17
CA GLU A 643 34.05 -23.74 11.66
C GLU A 643 32.68 -24.45 11.52
N GLU A 644 31.66 -24.21 12.35
CA GLU A 644 30.39 -24.97 12.26
C GLU A 644 29.40 -24.43 11.20
N ASP A 645 29.51 -23.16 10.81
CA ASP A 645 28.64 -22.51 9.80
C ASP A 645 29.20 -22.53 8.36
N LEU A 646 30.18 -23.41 8.09
CA LEU A 646 30.89 -23.49 6.81
C LEU A 646 30.05 -24.16 5.70
N ASN A 647 29.13 -23.41 5.10
CA ASN A 647 28.69 -23.72 3.74
C ASN A 647 29.77 -23.26 2.73
N PRO A 648 30.30 -24.16 1.86
CA PRO A 648 31.40 -23.85 0.93
C PRO A 648 31.12 -22.71 -0.07
N SER A 649 29.86 -22.36 -0.28
CA SER A 649 29.42 -21.29 -1.20
C SER A 649 29.60 -19.86 -0.66
N HIS A 650 29.95 -19.67 0.61
CA HIS A 650 29.97 -18.35 1.27
C HIS A 650 31.35 -17.85 1.74
N LEU A 651 32.44 -18.58 1.47
CA LEU A 651 33.78 -18.28 2.01
C LEU A 651 34.29 -16.84 1.78
N ASN A 652 34.09 -16.25 0.60
CA ASN A 652 34.62 -14.90 0.30
C ASN A 652 33.82 -13.75 0.95
N ARG A 653 32.51 -13.94 1.18
CA ARG A 653 31.65 -12.95 1.89
C ARG A 653 31.89 -13.00 3.41
N ASN A 654 32.29 -14.16 3.92
CA ASN A 654 32.55 -14.44 5.33
C ASN A 654 33.68 -13.57 5.90
N ILE A 655 34.77 -13.37 5.15
CA ILE A 655 35.94 -12.59 5.64
C ILE A 655 35.60 -11.10 5.85
N LEU A 656 34.91 -10.47 4.89
CA LEU A 656 34.61 -9.03 4.95
C LEU A 656 33.58 -8.71 6.05
N GLY A 657 32.53 -9.52 6.17
CA GLY A 657 31.51 -9.33 7.22
C GLY A 657 32.09 -9.51 8.62
N ASN A 658 32.89 -10.56 8.81
CA ASN A 658 33.54 -10.82 10.09
C ASN A 658 34.55 -9.73 10.47
N THR A 659 35.27 -9.18 9.48
CA THR A 659 36.18 -8.04 9.68
C THR A 659 35.42 -6.78 10.10
N ALA A 660 34.29 -6.46 9.46
CA ALA A 660 33.49 -5.29 9.80
C ALA A 660 32.92 -5.36 11.22
N ARG A 661 32.40 -6.53 11.63
CA ARG A 661 31.92 -6.75 13.01
C ARG A 661 33.06 -6.72 14.02
N THR A 662 34.19 -7.35 13.72
CA THR A 662 35.37 -7.29 14.59
C THR A 662 35.84 -5.85 14.79
N LYS A 663 35.87 -5.07 13.70
CA LYS A 663 36.21 -3.64 13.74
C LYS A 663 35.22 -2.85 14.60
N LEU A 664 33.92 -3.13 14.50
CA LEU A 664 32.90 -2.49 15.35
C LEU A 664 33.25 -2.65 16.83
N PHE A 665 33.53 -3.86 17.31
CA PHE A 665 33.82 -4.08 18.74
C PHE A 665 35.19 -3.54 19.18
N ASN A 666 36.17 -3.48 18.28
CA ASN A 666 37.51 -2.96 18.58
C ASN A 666 37.61 -1.43 18.54
N ASP A 667 36.91 -0.80 17.60
CA ASP A 667 37.11 0.61 17.27
C ASP A 667 35.96 1.50 17.77
N HIS A 668 34.78 0.95 18.07
CA HIS A 668 33.61 1.75 18.44
C HIS A 668 33.91 2.70 19.62
N PRO A 669 33.51 3.99 19.55
CA PRO A 669 33.84 5.00 20.56
C PRO A 669 33.41 4.62 21.99
N HIS A 670 32.33 3.84 22.10
CA HIS A 670 31.74 3.47 23.38
C HIS A 670 31.95 2.00 23.76
N ARG A 671 32.89 1.29 23.13
CA ARG A 671 33.13 -0.15 23.38
C ARG A 671 33.37 -0.52 24.84
N ALA A 672 33.99 0.38 25.62
CA ALA A 672 34.26 0.18 27.04
C ALA A 672 32.98 -0.01 27.88
N HIS A 673 31.83 0.46 27.38
CA HIS A 673 30.54 0.31 28.05
C HIS A 673 29.88 -1.06 27.81
N ILE A 674 30.34 -1.85 26.83
CA ILE A 674 29.72 -3.14 26.49
C ILE A 674 29.75 -4.09 27.70
N VAL A 675 30.91 -4.28 28.32
CA VAL A 675 31.08 -5.19 29.46
C VAL A 675 30.23 -4.74 30.63
N ARG A 676 30.24 -3.44 30.95
CA ARG A 676 29.43 -2.88 32.03
C ARG A 676 27.95 -3.13 31.80
N SER A 677 27.44 -2.84 30.60
CA SER A 677 26.02 -3.03 30.28
C SER A 677 25.56 -4.49 30.28
N LEU A 678 26.48 -5.45 30.19
CA LEU A 678 26.18 -6.89 30.29
C LEU A 678 26.21 -7.42 31.74
N LEU A 679 26.96 -6.76 32.62
CA LEU A 679 27.07 -7.12 34.03
C LEU A 679 25.94 -6.49 34.89
N ASP A 680 25.44 -5.32 34.46
CA ASP A 680 24.30 -4.60 35.03
C ASP A 680 22.95 -5.17 34.54
#